data_AF-A0A674HFV2-F1
#
_entry.id   AF-A0A674HFV2-F1
#
_cell.length_a   1.000
_cell.length_b   1.000
_cell.length_c   1.000
_cell.angle_alpha   90.00
_cell.angle_beta   90.00
_cell.angle_gamma   90.00
#
_symmetry.space_group_name_H-M   'P 1'
#
loop_
_entity.id
_entity.type
_entity.pdbx_description
1 polymer ?
#
loop_
_entity_poly.entity_id
_entity_poly.type
_entity_poly.pdbx_seq_one_letter_code
_entity_poly.pdbx_strand_id
1 'polypeptide(L)'
;MAGRFLGLFRVFRGKKKKSPEAAPPQQRENLEQFQPPEDDAALDRTQEKKPARGRFRKTLKTFWKFPCIRRRKTGSAAAEGPAEPGSGLTELQAEPDVSPDLPERSENSDTSVTETRTKILLTSMTEDVDITNAKTRDTQGIANTDTMPSPTLSQELIFDYFKDPCVPSQQQVPAKVKNIHQRLMSQVTVDVWLKNDILRLAEEHPADLVLTLLRCAPACDRAAAMMWRTIGSSSPTVEKVLPTLLCVMENWPLHSMCTSDGDNEEVFALAATLGLWVILQVPECQEAINLYSPRLFVALLFHLVITTQQIPSVEVATFWRACWQAHHLHCKPNRFAVQAIKALLCRLQWDHVVLAMERKRDWDMLLRADTQHVAVGLLARVLCHVLDPFCSRIAFRLLQPQSREEPCWDLPSLAFLVEVLGGLDLSECGDSVLEMMSRYLRSECRERRRLALRGLVVLTKDPSMARRMYPLSQSLLELLGDADGEVVSMSLRVFTNVLQHKDILVSSTTAPKLAEALLLLFDHDSSYVRLLSILLFDKIMNFLVDEGEKPMKKILCQSLLPLFLHCHEDNQRVANASRETLLGVAEFLKKRNLKKLLKKEQLSKFAECLLAEDSSSAAEHLRRALPYLQSPQEPLREAAVRFMGMAGRYLKGQPVELHVLTQALEAMSEDDSPSSTNLEIQEIFGQRCAELRSSAGFTEPRSQEEYQETVKRAPGLNVTGAPGTPDAGHSCACCKLP
;
A
#
# COMPACT_ATOMS: atom_id res chain seq x y z
N MET A 1 1.52 7.25 39.30
CA MET A 1 0.15 7.80 39.10
C MET A 1 -0.63 6.83 38.23
N ALA A 2 -1.30 5.85 38.84
CA ALA A 2 -2.13 4.86 38.15
C ALA A 2 -3.48 4.78 38.85
N GLY A 3 -4.57 4.71 38.07
CA GLY A 3 -5.94 4.67 38.60
C GLY A 3 -6.78 5.91 38.27
N ARG A 4 -7.28 6.01 37.03
CA ARG A 4 -8.45 6.84 36.61
C ARG A 4 -8.90 6.51 35.16
N PHE A 5 -9.10 5.22 34.84
CA PHE A 5 -9.63 4.80 33.52
C PHE A 5 -10.56 3.56 33.58
N LEU A 6 -11.29 3.38 34.69
CA LEU A 6 -12.31 2.33 34.84
C LEU A 6 -13.62 2.93 35.32
N GLY A 7 -14.37 3.54 34.39
CA GLY A 7 -15.58 4.29 34.72
C GLY A 7 -16.54 4.56 33.56
N LEU A 8 -16.59 3.68 32.53
CA LEU A 8 -17.52 3.85 31.40
C LEU A 8 -17.97 2.52 30.73
N PHE A 9 -18.07 1.43 31.50
CA PHE A 9 -18.64 0.15 31.01
C PHE A 9 -19.78 -0.36 31.89
N ARG A 10 -21.00 0.08 31.57
CA ARG A 10 -22.28 -0.63 31.81
C ARG A 10 -23.30 -0.10 30.80
N VAL A 11 -24.32 -0.93 30.49
CA VAL A 11 -25.31 -0.73 29.43
C VAL A 11 -24.66 -0.93 28.03
N PHE A 12 -25.00 -1.93 27.19
CA PHE A 12 -26.13 -2.85 27.17
C PHE A 12 -25.72 -4.34 27.19
N ARG A 13 -26.35 -5.14 28.06
CA ARG A 13 -26.45 -6.60 27.91
C ARG A 13 -27.89 -6.92 27.50
N GLY A 14 -28.10 -7.24 26.23
CA GLY A 14 -29.43 -7.54 25.69
C GLY A 14 -30.10 -8.70 26.43
N LYS A 15 -31.33 -8.49 26.92
CA LYS A 15 -32.10 -9.51 27.65
C LYS A 15 -32.61 -10.59 26.68
N LYS A 16 -32.15 -11.83 26.81
CA LYS A 16 -32.83 -12.99 26.19
C LYS A 16 -34.26 -13.09 26.73
N LYS A 17 -35.26 -13.16 25.85
CA LYS A 17 -36.62 -13.58 26.22
C LYS A 17 -36.61 -15.08 26.58
N LYS A 18 -37.42 -15.46 27.57
CA LYS A 18 -37.66 -16.85 27.95
C LYS A 18 -38.57 -17.55 26.92
N SER A 19 -38.33 -18.84 26.72
CA SER A 19 -39.30 -19.83 26.24
C SER A 19 -39.28 -21.03 27.22
N PRO A 20 -40.40 -21.74 27.45
CA PRO A 20 -40.50 -22.71 28.55
C PRO A 20 -40.06 -24.15 28.19
N GLU A 21 -39.27 -24.72 29.11
CA GLU A 21 -39.45 -26.05 29.75
C GLU A 21 -39.40 -27.38 28.94
N ALA A 22 -38.27 -28.09 29.10
CA ALA A 22 -38.02 -29.52 29.41
C ALA A 22 -39.14 -30.60 29.19
N ALA A 23 -38.90 -31.89 28.86
CA ALA A 23 -37.74 -32.78 28.58
C ALA A 23 -38.33 -34.12 27.98
N PRO A 24 -37.69 -35.33 27.90
CA PRO A 24 -36.30 -35.81 28.09
C PRO A 24 -35.75 -36.63 26.86
N PRO A 25 -34.56 -37.27 26.89
CA PRO A 25 -33.89 -37.81 25.69
C PRO A 25 -33.99 -39.33 25.48
N GLN A 26 -33.86 -39.80 24.23
CA GLN A 26 -33.63 -41.21 23.89
C GLN A 26 -32.52 -41.44 22.84
N GLN A 27 -31.51 -42.19 23.30
CA GLN A 27 -30.69 -43.24 22.68
C GLN A 27 -30.26 -43.25 21.19
N ARG A 28 -29.03 -43.77 21.01
CA ARG A 28 -28.40 -44.23 19.77
C ARG A 28 -29.19 -45.37 19.12
N GLU A 29 -29.11 -45.47 17.79
CA GLU A 29 -28.94 -46.76 17.11
C GLU A 29 -28.11 -46.61 15.81
N ASN A 30 -27.86 -47.70 15.11
CA ASN A 30 -26.62 -47.95 14.33
C ASN A 30 -26.87 -48.23 12.84
N LEU A 31 -25.79 -48.10 12.04
CA LEU A 31 -25.47 -48.82 10.78
C LEU A 31 -26.40 -48.69 9.54
N GLU A 32 -25.80 -48.29 8.40
CA GLU A 32 -25.58 -49.08 7.16
C GLU A 32 -25.08 -48.12 6.06
N GLN A 33 -23.79 -48.14 5.68
CA GLN A 33 -23.19 -48.97 4.62
C GLN A 33 -23.94 -48.99 3.27
N PHE A 34 -23.45 -48.20 2.31
CA PHE A 34 -23.57 -48.51 0.87
C PHE A 34 -22.31 -48.04 0.12
N GLN A 35 -21.73 -48.92 -0.68
CA GLN A 35 -20.69 -48.64 -1.68
C GLN A 35 -21.25 -48.91 -3.10
N PRO A 36 -20.63 -48.37 -4.17
CA PRO A 36 -21.25 -48.25 -5.49
C PRO A 36 -21.02 -49.49 -6.39
N PRO A 37 -21.75 -49.61 -7.51
CA PRO A 37 -21.43 -50.54 -8.58
C PRO A 37 -20.41 -49.98 -9.59
N GLU A 38 -19.48 -50.84 -10.00
CA GLU A 38 -18.56 -50.74 -11.15
C GLU A 38 -19.36 -50.89 -12.47
N ASP A 39 -19.08 -50.16 -13.57
CA ASP A 39 -17.93 -50.13 -14.50
C ASP A 39 -18.02 -51.18 -15.63
N ASP A 40 -18.09 -50.71 -16.88
CA ASP A 40 -17.95 -51.46 -18.16
C ASP A 40 -18.30 -50.50 -19.36
N ALA A 41 -17.73 -50.54 -20.57
CA ALA A 41 -16.40 -50.91 -21.04
C ALA A 41 -16.20 -50.46 -22.52
N ALA A 42 -14.93 -50.42 -22.96
CA ALA A 42 -14.43 -50.61 -24.33
C ALA A 42 -14.50 -49.50 -25.43
N LEU A 43 -13.28 -49.00 -25.78
CA LEU A 43 -12.74 -48.60 -27.11
C LEU A 43 -13.41 -47.44 -27.92
N ASP A 44 -12.69 -46.66 -28.74
CA ASP A 44 -11.40 -46.91 -29.42
C ASP A 44 -10.47 -45.66 -29.51
N ARG A 45 -9.22 -45.87 -29.95
CA ARG A 45 -8.12 -44.89 -30.01
C ARG A 45 -8.13 -44.04 -31.29
N THR A 46 -7.72 -42.76 -31.20
CA THR A 46 -6.86 -42.18 -32.26
C THR A 46 -5.99 -40.99 -31.82
N GLN A 47 -4.68 -41.08 -32.09
CA GLN A 47 -3.67 -40.00 -32.20
C GLN A 47 -3.67 -38.80 -31.22
N GLU A 48 -2.91 -38.91 -30.13
CA GLU A 48 -2.30 -37.73 -29.49
C GLU A 48 -1.00 -37.30 -30.20
N LYS A 49 -0.90 -36.02 -30.57
CA LYS A 49 0.35 -35.37 -31.02
C LYS A 49 1.17 -34.89 -29.82
N LYS A 50 2.33 -35.50 -29.59
CA LYS A 50 3.34 -35.01 -28.62
C LYS A 50 3.95 -33.66 -29.03
N PRO A 51 4.01 -32.64 -28.15
CA PRO A 51 4.97 -31.53 -28.26
C PRO A 51 6.31 -31.90 -27.59
N ALA A 52 7.41 -31.38 -28.12
CA ALA A 52 8.75 -31.88 -27.81
C ALA A 52 9.33 -31.42 -26.45
N ARG A 53 9.35 -32.31 -25.44
CA ARG A 53 10.14 -32.18 -24.19
C ARG A 53 11.68 -32.32 -24.39
N GLY A 54 12.19 -32.10 -25.60
CA GLY A 54 13.48 -32.63 -26.05
C GLY A 54 14.51 -31.62 -26.61
N ARG A 55 14.54 -30.34 -26.17
CA ARG A 55 15.57 -29.37 -26.64
C ARG A 55 16.22 -28.44 -25.60
N PHE A 56 15.86 -28.49 -24.32
CA PHE A 56 16.35 -27.52 -23.31
C PHE A 56 17.63 -27.90 -22.54
N ARG A 57 18.26 -29.06 -22.81
CA ARG A 57 19.49 -29.49 -22.09
C ARG A 57 20.83 -29.06 -22.71
N LYS A 58 20.85 -28.27 -23.80
CA LYS A 58 22.10 -27.81 -24.44
C LYS A 58 22.48 -26.34 -24.16
N THR A 59 21.55 -25.49 -23.71
CA THR A 59 21.78 -24.04 -23.51
C THR A 59 22.29 -23.68 -22.10
N LEU A 60 22.25 -24.62 -21.14
CA LEU A 60 22.67 -24.39 -19.75
C LEU A 60 24.19 -24.52 -19.50
N LYS A 61 24.98 -25.01 -20.46
CA LYS A 61 26.45 -25.10 -20.33
C LYS A 61 27.21 -23.83 -20.75
N THR A 62 26.51 -22.81 -21.25
CA THR A 62 27.09 -21.56 -21.76
C THR A 62 27.04 -20.39 -20.78
N PHE A 63 26.27 -20.48 -19.69
CA PHE A 63 26.17 -19.40 -18.69
C PHE A 63 27.36 -19.33 -17.72
N TRP A 64 28.18 -20.39 -17.64
CA TRP A 64 29.36 -20.49 -16.78
C TRP A 64 30.68 -20.13 -17.49
N LYS A 65 30.65 -19.22 -18.48
CA LYS A 65 31.84 -18.82 -19.24
C LYS A 65 31.91 -17.31 -19.53
N PHE A 66 32.75 -16.65 -18.73
CA PHE A 66 33.57 -15.47 -19.10
C PHE A 66 32.88 -14.09 -19.16
N PRO A 67 33.61 -12.95 -18.93
CA PRO A 67 34.93 -12.65 -19.52
C PRO A 67 36.07 -12.19 -18.60
N CYS A 68 37.27 -12.73 -18.89
CA CYS A 68 38.55 -12.07 -18.62
C CYS A 68 39.19 -11.61 -19.94
N ILE A 69 39.52 -10.33 -20.01
CA ILE A 69 40.63 -9.70 -20.76
C ILE A 69 40.84 -10.12 -22.25
N ARG A 70 40.52 -9.18 -23.14
CA ARG A 70 40.66 -9.28 -24.60
C ARG A 70 42.10 -8.98 -25.06
N ARG A 71 42.85 -9.99 -25.56
CA ARG A 71 44.12 -9.75 -26.29
C ARG A 71 43.82 -9.52 -27.77
N ARG A 72 44.40 -8.46 -28.35
CA ARG A 72 44.16 -7.96 -29.71
C ARG A 72 45.03 -8.70 -30.73
N LYS A 73 44.50 -9.07 -31.90
CA LYS A 73 45.27 -9.10 -33.17
C LYS A 73 44.37 -8.93 -34.39
N THR A 74 45.01 -8.48 -35.48
CA THR A 74 44.49 -7.79 -36.67
C THR A 74 44.22 -8.70 -37.89
N GLY A 75 43.40 -8.22 -38.82
CA GLY A 75 43.25 -8.76 -40.20
C GLY A 75 41.81 -8.64 -40.73
N SER A 76 41.47 -7.53 -41.42
CA SER A 76 41.27 -7.44 -42.89
C SER A 76 39.85 -7.88 -43.30
N ALA A 77 38.91 -6.94 -43.56
CA ALA A 77 38.54 -6.38 -44.89
C ALA A 77 37.75 -7.37 -45.77
N ALA A 78 36.68 -7.06 -46.51
CA ALA A 78 35.85 -5.85 -46.69
C ALA A 78 34.41 -6.35 -47.12
N ALA A 79 33.42 -5.61 -47.65
CA ALA A 79 33.21 -4.20 -48.00
C ALA A 79 31.67 -3.93 -48.09
N GLU A 80 31.25 -2.65 -48.17
CA GLU A 80 29.93 -2.16 -48.69
C GLU A 80 28.63 -2.66 -47.99
N GLY A 81 27.50 -1.94 -47.99
CA GLY A 81 27.13 -0.61 -48.49
C GLY A 81 25.59 -0.46 -48.32
N PRO A 82 25.04 0.69 -47.87
CA PRO A 82 23.66 0.76 -47.38
C PRO A 82 22.62 1.17 -48.44
N ALA A 83 21.36 0.83 -48.20
CA ALA A 83 20.20 1.46 -48.83
C ALA A 83 19.05 1.59 -47.80
N GLU A 84 18.46 2.78 -47.72
CA GLU A 84 17.31 3.12 -46.88
C GLU A 84 16.05 3.35 -47.78
N PRO A 85 14.92 3.94 -47.36
CA PRO A 85 13.62 3.26 -47.40
C PRO A 85 12.67 3.75 -48.52
N GLY A 86 11.56 3.02 -48.72
CA GLY A 86 10.51 3.35 -49.68
C GLY A 86 9.12 3.49 -49.04
N SER A 87 8.42 4.57 -49.38
CA SER A 87 7.09 4.97 -48.90
C SER A 87 5.93 4.29 -49.62
N GLY A 88 4.70 4.41 -49.08
CA GLY A 88 3.47 4.01 -49.77
C GLY A 88 2.18 4.33 -49.00
N LEU A 89 1.59 5.50 -49.28
CA LEU A 89 0.23 5.88 -48.84
C LEU A 89 -0.84 5.19 -49.71
N THR A 90 -1.99 4.84 -49.12
CA THR A 90 -3.30 5.21 -49.73
C THR A 90 -4.42 5.24 -48.68
N GLU A 91 -5.42 6.06 -48.98
CA GLU A 91 -6.54 6.53 -48.17
C GLU A 91 -7.87 6.10 -48.83
N LEU A 92 -8.99 5.97 -48.07
CA LEU A 92 -10.36 6.40 -48.44
C LEU A 92 -11.49 5.82 -47.52
N GLN A 93 -12.05 6.71 -46.70
CA GLN A 93 -13.49 7.03 -46.49
C GLN A 93 -14.60 5.97 -46.23
N ALA A 94 -15.19 6.09 -45.02
CA ALA A 94 -16.63 6.33 -44.69
C ALA A 94 -17.74 5.23 -44.80
N GLU A 95 -18.26 4.81 -43.63
CA GLU A 95 -19.65 4.96 -43.07
C GLU A 95 -20.93 4.69 -43.93
N PRO A 96 -22.13 4.39 -43.35
CA PRO A 96 -22.49 4.00 -41.97
C PRO A 96 -23.52 2.82 -41.83
N ASP A 97 -23.94 2.59 -40.58
CA ASP A 97 -25.27 2.12 -40.10
C ASP A 97 -25.70 0.63 -40.17
N VAL A 98 -26.12 0.10 -39.01
CA VAL A 98 -27.45 -0.48 -38.70
C VAL A 98 -27.46 -1.04 -37.26
N SER A 99 -28.39 -0.55 -36.44
CA SER A 99 -28.69 -1.06 -35.09
C SER A 99 -29.55 -2.33 -35.11
N PRO A 100 -29.53 -3.16 -34.05
CA PRO A 100 -30.71 -3.94 -33.68
C PRO A 100 -31.18 -3.68 -32.24
N ASP A 101 -32.47 -3.34 -32.10
CA ASP A 101 -33.16 -3.14 -30.83
C ASP A 101 -33.17 -4.39 -29.93
N LEU A 102 -33.20 -4.17 -28.61
CA LEU A 102 -33.58 -5.17 -27.61
C LEU A 102 -35.01 -4.90 -27.11
N PRO A 103 -35.85 -5.94 -26.92
CA PRO A 103 -37.24 -5.75 -26.54
C PRO A 103 -37.42 -5.41 -25.05
N GLU A 104 -38.48 -4.65 -24.76
CA GLU A 104 -38.93 -4.31 -23.42
C GLU A 104 -39.14 -5.55 -22.52
N ARG A 105 -38.88 -5.40 -21.20
CA ARG A 105 -39.48 -6.31 -20.22
C ARG A 105 -39.87 -5.62 -18.90
N SER A 106 -41.10 -5.95 -18.49
CA SER A 106 -41.89 -5.40 -17.39
C SER A 106 -41.27 -5.52 -15.98
N GLU A 107 -41.80 -4.69 -15.07
CA GLU A 107 -41.40 -4.49 -13.67
C GLU A 107 -41.55 -5.71 -12.75
N ASN A 108 -40.65 -5.79 -11.74
CA ASN A 108 -40.81 -6.26 -10.34
C ASN A 108 -39.45 -6.80 -9.83
N SER A 109 -38.93 -6.54 -8.62
CA SER A 109 -39.14 -5.46 -7.63
C SER A 109 -38.02 -5.57 -6.56
N ASP A 110 -37.42 -4.45 -6.16
CA ASP A 110 -36.57 -4.21 -4.97
C ASP A 110 -35.30 -5.07 -4.68
N THR A 111 -35.08 -6.23 -5.30
CA THR A 111 -33.84 -7.03 -5.08
C THR A 111 -32.66 -6.66 -5.98
N SER A 112 -32.89 -5.99 -7.12
CA SER A 112 -31.82 -5.64 -8.06
C SER A 112 -30.97 -4.44 -7.63
N VAL A 113 -31.57 -3.41 -7.05
CA VAL A 113 -30.89 -2.12 -6.80
C VAL A 113 -29.70 -2.24 -5.85
N THR A 114 -29.82 -3.05 -4.80
CA THR A 114 -28.71 -3.31 -3.87
C THR A 114 -27.60 -4.16 -4.51
N GLU A 115 -27.95 -5.06 -5.43
CA GLU A 115 -26.99 -5.86 -6.20
C GLU A 115 -26.23 -4.99 -7.23
N THR A 116 -26.91 -4.05 -7.90
CA THR A 116 -26.27 -3.08 -8.80
C THR A 116 -25.34 -2.13 -8.04
N ARG A 117 -25.78 -1.59 -6.88
CA ARG A 117 -24.96 -0.72 -6.02
C ARG A 117 -23.70 -1.43 -5.52
N THR A 118 -23.82 -2.68 -5.09
CA THR A 118 -22.67 -3.49 -4.67
C THR A 118 -21.74 -3.85 -5.83
N LYS A 119 -22.27 -4.13 -7.03
CA LYS A 119 -21.44 -4.36 -8.23
C LYS A 119 -20.63 -3.14 -8.63
N ILE A 120 -21.23 -1.94 -8.70
CA ILE A 120 -20.52 -0.68 -9.01
C ILE A 120 -19.37 -0.47 -8.01
N LEU A 121 -19.64 -0.71 -6.73
CA LEU A 121 -18.67 -0.54 -5.66
C LEU A 121 -17.52 -1.56 -5.74
N LEU A 122 -17.80 -2.84 -6.06
CA LEU A 122 -16.75 -3.82 -6.39
C LEU A 122 -15.92 -3.43 -7.61
N THR A 123 -16.55 -2.95 -8.69
CA THR A 123 -15.84 -2.53 -9.92
C THR A 123 -14.92 -1.34 -9.67
N SER A 124 -15.38 -0.33 -8.92
CA SER A 124 -14.55 0.82 -8.52
C SER A 124 -13.39 0.45 -7.59
N MET A 125 -13.46 -0.70 -6.90
CA MET A 125 -12.40 -1.22 -6.03
C MET A 125 -11.33 -2.03 -6.77
N THR A 126 -11.60 -2.47 -8.01
CA THR A 126 -10.72 -3.37 -8.79
C THR A 126 -9.85 -2.67 -9.84
N GLU A 127 -10.06 -1.38 -10.11
CA GLU A 127 -9.38 -0.69 -11.23
C GLU A 127 -7.97 -0.15 -10.93
N ASP A 128 -7.34 -0.55 -9.83
CA ASP A 128 -5.89 -0.39 -9.72
C ASP A 128 -5.21 -1.58 -9.02
N VAL A 129 -4.25 -2.15 -9.74
CA VAL A 129 -3.51 -3.41 -9.51
C VAL A 129 -4.36 -4.67 -9.35
N ASP A 130 -4.30 -5.54 -10.37
CA ASP A 130 -4.75 -6.93 -10.34
C ASP A 130 -4.16 -7.71 -9.13
N ILE A 131 -4.95 -7.80 -8.05
CA ILE A 131 -4.81 -8.86 -7.05
C ILE A 131 -5.81 -9.95 -7.45
N THR A 132 -5.40 -10.83 -8.36
CA THR A 132 -6.20 -11.96 -8.82
C THR A 132 -6.33 -13.02 -7.72
N ASN A 133 -7.30 -12.83 -6.81
CA ASN A 133 -7.70 -13.85 -5.85
C ASN A 133 -8.44 -14.99 -6.56
N ALA A 134 -7.70 -16.01 -6.99
CA ALA A 134 -8.27 -17.28 -7.40
C ALA A 134 -8.75 -18.10 -6.18
N LYS A 135 -9.90 -18.76 -6.33
CA LYS A 135 -10.62 -19.45 -5.25
C LYS A 135 -9.82 -20.53 -4.53
N THR A 136 -10.04 -20.57 -3.21
CA THR A 136 -10.12 -21.73 -2.31
C THR A 136 -10.05 -23.11 -2.98
N ARG A 137 -9.10 -23.94 -2.55
CA ARG A 137 -9.23 -25.40 -2.52
C ARG A 137 -9.01 -25.90 -1.10
N ASP A 138 -9.92 -26.73 -0.63
CA ASP A 138 -9.78 -27.44 0.64
C ASP A 138 -8.52 -28.32 0.62
N THR A 139 -7.69 -28.18 1.65
CA THR A 139 -6.57 -29.09 1.89
C THR A 139 -6.76 -29.69 3.27
N GLN A 140 -7.05 -30.99 3.33
CA GLN A 140 -7.23 -31.69 4.59
C GLN A 140 -5.96 -31.60 5.44
N GLY A 141 -6.12 -31.26 6.72
CA GLY A 141 -5.00 -31.14 7.64
C GLY A 141 -4.33 -32.48 7.91
N ILE A 142 -3.00 -32.49 7.85
CA ILE A 142 -2.18 -33.46 8.57
C ILE A 142 -1.51 -32.68 9.69
N ALA A 143 -2.02 -32.83 10.90
CA ALA A 143 -1.30 -32.42 12.09
C ALA A 143 -0.08 -33.35 12.25
N ASN A 144 1.10 -32.77 12.43
CA ASN A 144 2.15 -33.37 13.24
C ASN A 144 2.95 -32.25 13.90
N THR A 145 3.01 -32.33 15.22
CA THR A 145 3.87 -31.51 16.07
C THR A 145 5.32 -31.92 15.90
N ASP A 146 6.18 -30.98 15.53
CA ASP A 146 7.59 -31.02 15.90
C ASP A 146 7.99 -29.62 16.41
N THR A 147 8.02 -29.50 17.74
CA THR A 147 8.48 -28.28 18.43
C THR A 147 10.00 -28.20 18.32
N MET A 148 10.49 -27.74 17.16
CA MET A 148 11.90 -27.42 16.98
C MET A 148 12.34 -26.31 17.95
N PRO A 149 13.56 -26.39 18.52
CA PRO A 149 14.04 -25.37 19.45
C PRO A 149 14.12 -24.00 18.76
N SER A 150 13.69 -22.95 19.46
CA SER A 150 13.72 -21.59 18.93
C SER A 150 15.17 -21.15 18.67
N PRO A 151 15.51 -20.65 17.45
CA PRO A 151 16.85 -20.14 17.15
C PRO A 151 17.31 -18.95 18.02
N THR A 152 16.41 -18.35 18.80
CA THR A 152 16.72 -17.29 19.76
C THR A 152 17.65 -17.79 20.88
N LEU A 153 17.47 -19.03 21.35
CA LEU A 153 18.34 -19.63 22.37
C LEU A 153 19.79 -19.82 21.86
N SER A 154 19.95 -20.03 20.55
CA SER A 154 21.27 -20.08 19.92
C SER A 154 21.94 -18.71 19.85
N GLN A 155 21.19 -17.61 19.79
CA GLN A 155 21.77 -16.26 19.77
C GLN A 155 22.28 -15.84 21.15
N GLU A 156 21.57 -16.13 22.24
CA GLU A 156 22.05 -15.83 23.60
C GLU A 156 23.36 -16.59 23.92
N LEU A 157 23.41 -17.89 23.59
CA LEU A 157 24.63 -18.70 23.74
C LEU A 157 25.81 -18.21 22.89
N ILE A 158 25.55 -17.66 21.69
CA ILE A 158 26.58 -17.02 20.86
C ILE A 158 27.03 -15.69 21.50
N PHE A 159 26.12 -14.89 22.08
CA PHE A 159 26.48 -13.65 22.76
C PHE A 159 27.28 -13.86 24.05
N ASP A 160 27.05 -14.94 24.79
CA ASP A 160 27.90 -15.27 25.95
C ASP A 160 29.28 -15.78 25.54
N TYR A 161 29.41 -16.48 24.40
CA TYR A 161 30.72 -16.79 23.80
C TYR A 161 31.54 -15.53 23.46
N PHE A 162 30.87 -14.41 23.17
CA PHE A 162 31.52 -13.11 22.93
C PHE A 162 31.88 -12.33 24.21
N LYS A 163 31.52 -12.80 25.41
CA LYS A 163 31.80 -12.10 26.68
C LYS A 163 32.95 -12.67 27.50
N ASP A 164 33.32 -13.94 27.31
CA ASP A 164 34.28 -14.64 28.19
C ASP A 164 35.75 -14.50 27.69
N PRO A 165 36.67 -13.94 28.49
CA PRO A 165 38.07 -13.80 28.09
C PRO A 165 38.90 -15.08 28.34
N CYS A 166 39.28 -15.75 27.24
CA CYS A 166 40.40 -16.67 27.09
C CYS A 166 40.48 -17.94 27.98
N VAL A 167 40.14 -19.09 27.39
CA VAL A 167 40.68 -20.41 27.80
C VAL A 167 41.92 -20.74 26.93
N PRO A 168 43.04 -21.29 27.48
CA PRO A 168 44.27 -21.52 26.72
C PRO A 168 44.16 -22.42 25.47
N SER A 169 43.11 -23.25 25.38
CA SER A 169 42.81 -24.07 24.20
C SER A 169 42.38 -23.25 22.98
N GLN A 170 41.70 -22.11 23.18
CA GLN A 170 41.17 -21.28 22.10
C GLN A 170 42.29 -20.64 21.26
N GLN A 171 43.44 -20.30 21.83
CA GLN A 171 44.54 -19.66 21.07
C GLN A 171 45.15 -20.57 19.98
N GLN A 172 44.99 -21.90 20.09
CA GLN A 172 45.52 -22.83 19.09
C GLN A 172 44.70 -22.86 17.79
N VAL A 173 43.39 -22.57 17.85
CA VAL A 173 42.51 -22.66 16.67
C VAL A 173 42.83 -21.55 15.66
N PRO A 174 42.91 -20.25 16.03
CA PRO A 174 43.30 -19.19 15.09
C PRO A 174 44.69 -19.42 14.47
N ALA A 175 45.64 -19.97 15.23
CA ALA A 175 46.97 -20.31 14.72
C ALA A 175 46.92 -21.42 13.66
N LYS A 176 46.13 -22.49 13.88
CA LYS A 176 45.90 -23.56 12.89
C LYS A 176 45.23 -23.01 11.63
N VAL A 177 44.19 -22.18 11.77
CA VAL A 177 43.47 -21.56 10.63
C VAL A 177 44.42 -20.68 9.80
N LYS A 178 45.23 -19.83 10.45
CA LYS A 178 46.25 -19.01 9.77
C LYS A 178 47.30 -19.87 9.05
N ASN A 179 47.75 -20.98 9.65
CA ASN A 179 48.69 -21.90 9.00
C ASN A 179 48.10 -22.58 7.76
N ILE A 180 46.85 -23.04 7.84
CA ILE A 180 46.12 -23.64 6.70
C ILE A 180 45.98 -22.62 5.56
N HIS A 181 45.59 -21.38 5.87
CA HIS A 181 45.50 -20.29 4.91
C HIS A 181 46.85 -20.00 4.22
N GLN A 182 47.93 -19.84 4.99
CA GLN A 182 49.28 -19.63 4.46
C GLN A 182 49.76 -20.77 3.55
N ARG A 183 49.47 -22.04 3.92
CA ARG A 183 49.77 -23.20 3.06
C ARG A 183 48.98 -23.12 1.74
N LEU A 184 47.69 -22.80 1.81
CA LEU A 184 46.81 -22.66 0.65
C LEU A 184 47.17 -21.48 -0.27
N MET A 185 47.86 -20.45 0.24
CA MET A 185 48.37 -19.36 -0.61
C MET A 185 49.49 -19.82 -1.56
N SER A 186 50.24 -20.86 -1.21
CA SER A 186 51.27 -21.46 -2.09
C SER A 186 50.78 -22.66 -2.91
N GLN A 187 49.65 -23.26 -2.54
CA GLN A 187 49.11 -24.46 -3.19
C GLN A 187 48.03 -24.15 -4.24
N VAL A 188 47.89 -25.05 -5.22
CA VAL A 188 46.91 -24.89 -6.32
C VAL A 188 45.53 -25.47 -5.97
N THR A 189 45.51 -26.50 -5.12
CA THR A 189 44.34 -27.30 -4.73
C THR A 189 44.43 -27.68 -3.26
N VAL A 190 43.28 -27.83 -2.59
CA VAL A 190 43.21 -28.38 -1.23
C VAL A 190 43.48 -29.90 -1.29
N ASP A 191 44.50 -30.39 -0.60
CA ASP A 191 44.75 -31.83 -0.48
C ASP A 191 43.75 -32.51 0.49
N VAL A 192 43.67 -33.84 0.47
CA VAL A 192 42.67 -34.59 1.26
C VAL A 192 42.85 -34.42 2.77
N TRP A 193 44.07 -34.28 3.25
CA TRP A 193 44.36 -34.08 4.67
C TRP A 193 43.92 -32.68 5.11
N LEU A 194 44.29 -31.68 4.33
CA LEU A 194 43.93 -30.29 4.56
C LEU A 194 42.40 -30.08 4.44
N LYS A 195 41.73 -30.81 3.53
CA LYS A 195 40.27 -30.85 3.44
C LYS A 195 39.66 -31.36 4.76
N ASN A 196 40.14 -32.50 5.26
CA ASN A 196 39.63 -33.09 6.48
C ASN A 196 39.90 -32.22 7.72
N ASP A 197 41.04 -31.53 7.78
CA ASP A 197 41.35 -30.61 8.87
C ASP A 197 40.48 -29.34 8.83
N ILE A 198 40.19 -28.77 7.65
CA ILE A 198 39.25 -27.65 7.50
C ILE A 198 37.84 -28.05 7.95
N LEU A 199 37.36 -29.23 7.52
CA LEU A 199 36.04 -29.73 7.92
C LEU A 199 35.98 -29.99 9.42
N ARG A 200 36.99 -30.64 10.01
CA ARG A 200 37.04 -30.89 11.46
C ARG A 200 37.02 -29.59 12.26
N LEU A 201 37.80 -28.57 11.86
CA LEU A 201 37.78 -27.25 12.49
C LEU A 201 36.41 -26.56 12.37
N ALA A 202 35.72 -26.70 11.23
CA ALA A 202 34.37 -26.18 11.05
C ALA A 202 33.31 -26.92 11.89
N GLU A 203 33.56 -28.19 12.23
CA GLU A 203 32.68 -28.99 13.06
C GLU A 203 32.89 -28.84 14.57
N GLU A 204 34.14 -28.66 15.01
CA GLU A 204 34.54 -28.56 16.42
C GLU A 204 34.56 -27.09 16.90
N HIS A 205 34.97 -26.16 16.04
CA HIS A 205 35.23 -24.76 16.38
C HIS A 205 34.72 -23.77 15.30
N PRO A 206 33.42 -23.82 14.91
CA PRO A 206 32.88 -23.01 13.82
C PRO A 206 33.07 -21.49 14.03
N ALA A 207 32.87 -21.00 15.25
CA ALA A 207 32.98 -19.58 15.56
C ALA A 207 34.42 -19.06 15.37
N ASP A 208 35.40 -19.71 16.00
CA ASP A 208 36.81 -19.35 15.89
C ASP A 208 37.32 -19.43 14.45
N LEU A 209 36.87 -20.44 13.69
CA LEU A 209 37.20 -20.58 12.27
C LEU A 209 36.66 -19.41 11.45
N VAL A 210 35.38 -19.08 11.59
CA VAL A 210 34.73 -17.97 10.86
C VAL A 210 35.41 -16.65 11.21
N LEU A 211 35.52 -16.32 12.49
CA LEU A 211 36.08 -15.05 12.95
C LEU A 211 37.54 -14.90 12.54
N THR A 212 38.34 -15.98 12.66
CA THR A 212 39.75 -15.94 12.21
C THR A 212 39.86 -15.79 10.70
N LEU A 213 39.03 -16.48 9.91
CA LEU A 213 39.12 -16.44 8.45
C LEU A 213 38.69 -15.06 7.90
N LEU A 214 37.65 -14.46 8.50
CA LEU A 214 37.23 -13.08 8.19
C LEU A 214 38.30 -12.05 8.56
N ARG A 215 39.01 -12.21 9.69
CA ARG A 215 40.14 -11.34 10.05
C ARG A 215 41.38 -11.56 9.18
N CYS A 216 41.71 -12.81 8.88
CA CYS A 216 42.94 -13.17 8.16
C CYS A 216 42.89 -12.84 6.67
N ALA A 217 41.70 -12.92 6.07
CA ALA A 217 41.50 -12.71 4.64
C ALA A 217 40.12 -12.09 4.34
N PRO A 218 39.84 -10.85 4.81
CA PRO A 218 38.52 -10.22 4.69
C PRO A 218 38.07 -10.10 3.23
N ALA A 219 38.99 -9.74 2.32
CA ALA A 219 38.72 -9.67 0.87
C ALA A 219 38.47 -11.05 0.21
N CYS A 220 38.46 -12.14 0.99
CA CYS A 220 38.27 -13.51 0.58
C CYS A 220 39.22 -13.90 -0.56
N ASP A 221 40.53 -13.87 -0.29
CA ASP A 221 41.53 -14.26 -1.28
C ASP A 221 41.38 -15.72 -1.76
N ARG A 222 42.22 -16.15 -2.69
CA ARG A 222 42.16 -17.50 -3.27
C ARG A 222 42.20 -18.60 -2.20
N ALA A 223 43.01 -18.46 -1.16
CA ALA A 223 43.14 -19.45 -0.10
C ALA A 223 41.87 -19.49 0.76
N ALA A 224 41.38 -18.33 1.21
CA ALA A 224 40.13 -18.24 1.94
C ALA A 224 38.94 -18.77 1.12
N ALA A 225 38.87 -18.46 -0.17
CA ALA A 225 37.84 -18.97 -1.07
C ALA A 225 37.96 -20.50 -1.30
N MET A 226 39.12 -21.11 -1.13
CA MET A 226 39.27 -22.58 -1.11
C MET A 226 38.79 -23.17 0.22
N MET A 227 39.03 -22.50 1.35
CA MET A 227 38.51 -22.90 2.66
C MET A 227 36.98 -22.79 2.73
N TRP A 228 36.39 -21.67 2.30
CA TRP A 228 34.93 -21.50 2.24
C TRP A 228 34.24 -22.51 1.32
N ARG A 229 34.82 -22.83 0.15
CA ARG A 229 34.29 -23.91 -0.71
C ARG A 229 34.42 -25.30 -0.08
N THR A 230 35.48 -25.52 0.71
CA THR A 230 35.65 -26.78 1.46
C THR A 230 34.56 -26.95 2.50
N ILE A 231 34.30 -25.92 3.31
CA ILE A 231 33.18 -25.87 4.26
C ILE A 231 31.85 -26.07 3.53
N GLY A 232 31.64 -25.37 2.41
CA GLY A 232 30.45 -25.51 1.55
C GLY A 232 30.20 -26.92 1.01
N SER A 233 31.24 -27.77 0.94
CA SER A 233 31.14 -29.14 0.40
C SER A 233 30.60 -30.19 1.36
N SER A 234 30.17 -29.78 2.57
CA SER A 234 29.57 -30.65 3.59
C SER A 234 28.44 -29.91 4.32
N SER A 235 27.22 -30.44 4.23
CA SER A 235 26.02 -29.82 4.84
C SER A 235 26.17 -29.62 6.37
N PRO A 236 26.65 -30.59 7.18
CA PRO A 236 26.89 -30.41 8.62
C PRO A 236 27.86 -29.27 8.97
N THR A 237 28.92 -29.06 8.17
CA THR A 237 29.84 -27.93 8.42
C THR A 237 29.21 -26.60 8.07
N VAL A 238 28.38 -26.54 7.03
CA VAL A 238 27.63 -25.32 6.68
C VAL A 238 26.61 -24.99 7.77
N GLU A 239 25.87 -25.98 8.27
CA GLU A 239 24.89 -25.80 9.34
C GLU A 239 25.52 -25.24 10.62
N LYS A 240 26.72 -25.71 11.01
CA LYS A 240 27.47 -25.19 12.16
C LYS A 240 28.08 -23.81 11.94
N VAL A 241 28.49 -23.47 10.71
CA VAL A 241 29.18 -22.21 10.36
C VAL A 241 28.20 -21.06 10.07
N LEU A 242 27.03 -21.35 9.50
CA LEU A 242 26.04 -20.34 9.13
C LEU A 242 25.58 -19.44 10.30
N PRO A 243 25.30 -19.95 11.52
CA PRO A 243 24.92 -19.13 12.65
C PRO A 243 25.92 -18.02 12.97
N THR A 244 27.24 -18.30 12.94
CA THR A 244 28.26 -17.28 13.19
C THR A 244 28.35 -16.28 12.04
N LEU A 245 28.38 -16.75 10.78
CA LEU A 245 28.39 -15.85 9.62
C LEU A 245 27.18 -14.90 9.63
N LEU A 246 26.01 -15.45 9.91
CA LEU A 246 24.76 -14.71 9.98
C LEU A 246 24.73 -13.74 11.17
N CYS A 247 25.28 -14.11 12.32
CA CYS A 247 25.45 -13.21 13.46
C CYS A 247 26.38 -12.02 13.12
N VAL A 248 27.46 -12.25 12.38
CA VAL A 248 28.34 -11.17 11.88
C VAL A 248 27.63 -10.26 10.87
N MET A 249 26.74 -10.81 10.04
CA MET A 249 25.95 -10.00 9.09
C MET A 249 24.82 -9.21 9.79
N GLU A 250 24.10 -9.81 10.74
CA GLU A 250 22.94 -9.20 11.40
C GLU A 250 23.29 -8.09 12.40
N ASN A 251 24.50 -8.10 12.99
CA ASN A 251 24.90 -7.08 13.99
C ASN A 251 25.41 -5.77 13.37
N TRP A 252 25.73 -5.77 12.09
CA TRP A 252 26.05 -4.56 11.33
C TRP A 252 24.82 -3.67 11.17
N PRO A 253 24.88 -2.33 11.30
CA PRO A 253 25.82 -1.48 12.03
C PRO A 253 25.32 -1.16 13.46
N LEU A 254 24.20 -1.74 13.88
CA LEU A 254 23.42 -1.28 15.05
C LEU A 254 23.94 -1.84 16.37
N HIS A 255 24.77 -2.88 16.35
CA HIS A 255 25.31 -3.53 17.54
C HIS A 255 26.82 -3.70 17.43
N SER A 256 27.55 -2.81 18.10
CA SER A 256 29.01 -2.91 18.17
C SER A 256 29.43 -4.24 18.78
N MET A 257 30.12 -5.06 17.98
CA MET A 257 30.85 -6.21 18.50
C MET A 257 32.15 -5.68 19.10
N CYS A 258 32.09 -5.38 20.40
CA CYS A 258 33.24 -4.95 21.19
C CYS A 258 34.29 -6.08 21.29
N THR A 259 35.03 -6.28 20.21
CA THR A 259 36.27 -7.05 20.21
C THR A 259 37.37 -6.12 20.72
N SER A 260 38.20 -6.61 21.64
CA SER A 260 39.18 -5.82 22.40
C SER A 260 40.22 -5.06 21.57
N ASP A 261 40.27 -5.32 20.27
CA ASP A 261 41.40 -5.02 19.39
C ASP A 261 41.08 -3.85 18.42
N GLY A 262 39.83 -3.38 18.36
CA GLY A 262 39.44 -2.19 17.59
C GLY A 262 39.31 -2.39 16.07
N ASP A 263 39.05 -3.62 15.62
CA ASP A 263 38.82 -3.95 14.20
C ASP A 263 37.54 -3.29 13.62
N ASN A 264 37.59 -2.88 12.36
CA ASN A 264 36.51 -2.16 11.68
C ASN A 264 35.28 -3.03 11.36
N GLU A 265 34.25 -2.94 12.21
CA GLU A 265 32.99 -3.68 12.14
C GLU A 265 32.36 -3.64 10.71
N GLU A 266 32.21 -2.43 10.15
CA GLU A 266 32.63 -2.07 8.79
C GLU A 266 32.79 -3.21 7.78
N VAL A 267 34.05 -3.62 7.72
CA VAL A 267 34.62 -4.53 6.74
C VAL A 267 34.19 -5.97 7.04
N PHE A 268 33.89 -6.27 8.30
CA PHE A 268 33.66 -7.61 8.80
C PHE A 268 32.33 -8.20 8.29
N ALA A 269 31.26 -7.41 8.30
CA ALA A 269 29.95 -7.81 7.79
C ALA A 269 29.92 -7.99 6.26
N LEU A 270 30.64 -7.13 5.53
CA LEU A 270 30.80 -7.26 4.08
C LEU A 270 31.71 -8.46 3.73
N ALA A 271 32.74 -8.75 4.53
CA ALA A 271 33.55 -9.96 4.41
C ALA A 271 32.73 -11.23 4.68
N ALA A 272 31.84 -11.23 5.68
CA ALA A 272 30.91 -12.33 5.91
C ALA A 272 29.96 -12.54 4.72
N THR A 273 29.53 -11.45 4.07
CA THR A 273 28.73 -11.50 2.83
C THR A 273 29.50 -12.15 1.67
N LEU A 274 30.81 -11.86 1.53
CA LEU A 274 31.69 -12.53 0.56
C LEU A 274 31.86 -14.02 0.87
N GLY A 275 32.09 -14.38 2.15
CA GLY A 275 32.18 -15.76 2.61
C GLY A 275 30.92 -16.56 2.29
N LEU A 276 29.75 -16.02 2.65
CA LEU A 276 28.45 -16.58 2.30
C LEU A 276 28.28 -16.74 0.78
N TRP A 277 28.60 -15.72 -0.02
CA TRP A 277 28.51 -15.81 -1.48
C TRP A 277 29.39 -16.90 -2.08
N VAL A 278 30.57 -17.17 -1.50
CA VAL A 278 31.43 -18.28 -1.93
C VAL A 278 30.85 -19.64 -1.53
N ILE A 279 30.27 -19.77 -0.33
CA ILE A 279 29.54 -20.98 0.10
C ILE A 279 28.36 -21.24 -0.84
N LEU A 280 27.59 -20.21 -1.20
CA LEU A 280 26.46 -20.27 -2.15
C LEU A 280 26.86 -20.69 -3.59
N GLN A 281 28.15 -20.80 -3.93
CA GLN A 281 28.57 -21.40 -5.21
C GLN A 281 28.71 -22.93 -5.14
N VAL A 282 28.61 -23.55 -3.96
CA VAL A 282 28.77 -24.99 -3.74
C VAL A 282 27.39 -25.66 -3.71
N PRO A 283 27.07 -26.60 -4.62
CA PRO A 283 25.75 -27.25 -4.64
C PRO A 283 25.37 -28.00 -3.35
N GLU A 284 26.36 -28.55 -2.66
CA GLU A 284 26.19 -29.42 -1.48
C GLU A 284 25.71 -28.67 -0.22
N CYS A 285 25.78 -27.32 -0.20
CA CYS A 285 25.35 -26.51 0.94
C CYS A 285 23.82 -26.34 1.06
N GLN A 286 23.04 -26.90 0.12
CA GLN A 286 21.65 -26.53 -0.13
C GLN A 286 20.72 -26.68 1.09
N GLU A 287 20.84 -27.80 1.79
CA GLU A 287 19.95 -28.17 2.90
C GLU A 287 20.11 -27.22 4.09
N ALA A 288 21.34 -26.98 4.53
CA ALA A 288 21.64 -25.98 5.56
C ALA A 288 21.23 -24.56 5.13
N ILE A 289 21.40 -24.18 3.85
CA ILE A 289 20.96 -22.87 3.35
C ILE A 289 19.43 -22.72 3.40
N ASN A 290 18.65 -23.78 3.12
CA ASN A 290 17.20 -23.73 3.22
C ASN A 290 16.73 -23.33 4.64
N LEU A 291 17.38 -23.88 5.69
CA LEU A 291 17.02 -23.64 7.09
C LEU A 291 17.18 -22.17 7.50
N TYR A 292 18.29 -21.54 7.14
CA TYR A 292 18.60 -20.14 7.48
C TYR A 292 18.12 -19.12 6.43
N SER A 293 17.56 -19.58 5.32
CA SER A 293 17.23 -18.75 4.14
C SER A 293 16.47 -17.44 4.43
N PRO A 294 15.45 -17.36 5.33
CA PRO A 294 14.72 -16.11 5.56
C PRO A 294 15.61 -15.06 6.25
N ARG A 295 16.52 -15.49 7.13
CA ARG A 295 17.46 -14.62 7.84
C ARG A 295 18.56 -14.13 6.89
N LEU A 296 19.15 -15.05 6.13
CA LEU A 296 20.16 -14.73 5.13
C LEU A 296 19.60 -13.71 4.11
N PHE A 297 18.36 -13.88 3.68
CA PHE A 297 17.70 -12.94 2.77
C PHE A 297 17.48 -11.55 3.40
N VAL A 298 17.00 -11.47 4.65
CA VAL A 298 16.85 -10.18 5.36
C VAL A 298 18.20 -9.49 5.56
N ALA A 299 19.22 -10.20 6.04
CA ALA A 299 20.56 -9.63 6.23
C ALA A 299 21.19 -9.13 4.92
N LEU A 300 20.99 -9.86 3.81
CA LEU A 300 21.45 -9.43 2.49
C LEU A 300 20.70 -8.20 1.95
N LEU A 301 19.39 -8.10 2.17
CA LEU A 301 18.62 -6.90 1.83
C LEU A 301 19.04 -5.70 2.68
N PHE A 302 19.29 -5.92 3.97
CA PHE A 302 19.77 -4.89 4.88
C PHE A 302 21.15 -4.34 4.43
N HIS A 303 22.09 -5.23 4.09
CA HIS A 303 23.38 -4.86 3.50
C HIS A 303 23.23 -4.11 2.17
N LEU A 304 22.31 -4.53 1.29
CA LEU A 304 22.00 -3.84 0.03
C LEU A 304 21.51 -2.40 0.27
N VAL A 305 20.68 -2.20 1.28
CA VAL A 305 20.14 -0.87 1.62
C VAL A 305 21.23 0.04 2.17
N ILE A 306 21.99 -0.41 3.16
CA ILE A 306 23.11 0.37 3.71
C ILE A 306 24.12 0.74 2.63
N THR A 307 24.58 -0.23 1.84
CA THR A 307 25.57 0.00 0.78
C THR A 307 25.07 0.83 -0.41
N THR A 308 23.78 1.18 -0.42
CA THR A 308 23.16 2.07 -1.42
C THR A 308 22.89 3.47 -0.86
N GLN A 309 22.50 3.59 0.41
CA GLN A 309 22.12 4.87 1.02
C GLN A 309 23.29 5.58 1.74
N GLN A 310 24.25 4.83 2.28
CA GLN A 310 25.39 5.40 3.01
C GLN A 310 26.61 5.59 2.11
N ILE A 311 27.37 6.66 2.37
CA ILE A 311 28.67 6.88 1.70
C ILE A 311 29.68 5.89 2.31
N PRO A 312 30.36 5.06 1.51
CA PRO A 312 31.34 4.12 2.05
C PRO A 312 32.47 4.83 2.79
N SER A 313 32.80 4.36 4.00
CA SER A 313 34.02 4.77 4.71
C SER A 313 35.28 4.50 3.88
N VAL A 314 36.38 5.17 4.22
CA VAL A 314 37.70 4.96 3.58
C VAL A 314 38.14 3.49 3.64
N GLU A 315 37.72 2.80 4.70
CA GLU A 315 38.05 1.42 5.02
C GLU A 315 37.22 0.46 4.17
N VAL A 316 35.90 0.65 4.10
CA VAL A 316 35.04 -0.09 3.16
C VAL A 316 35.48 0.13 1.72
N ALA A 317 35.82 1.36 1.33
CA ALA A 317 36.33 1.66 -0.01
C ALA A 317 37.67 0.96 -0.32
N THR A 318 38.54 0.81 0.69
CA THR A 318 39.85 0.15 0.55
C THR A 318 39.72 -1.37 0.53
N PHE A 319 38.89 -1.93 1.42
CA PHE A 319 38.47 -3.33 1.38
C PHE A 319 37.85 -3.70 0.04
N TRP A 320 36.96 -2.88 -0.50
CA TRP A 320 36.30 -3.14 -1.78
C TRP A 320 37.29 -3.12 -2.95
N ARG A 321 38.28 -2.23 -2.90
CA ARG A 321 39.40 -2.18 -3.85
C ARG A 321 40.23 -3.47 -3.83
N ALA A 322 40.44 -4.08 -2.66
CA ALA A 322 41.10 -5.39 -2.54
C ALA A 322 40.22 -6.52 -3.09
N CYS A 323 38.91 -6.50 -2.85
CA CYS A 323 37.95 -7.47 -3.39
C CYS A 323 37.92 -7.44 -4.93
N TRP A 324 38.00 -6.26 -5.55
CA TRP A 324 38.14 -6.11 -7.00
C TRP A 324 39.37 -6.81 -7.57
N GLN A 325 40.51 -6.72 -6.87
CA GLN A 325 41.76 -7.34 -7.28
C GLN A 325 41.70 -8.87 -7.14
N ALA A 326 41.09 -9.38 -6.06
CA ALA A 326 41.03 -10.81 -5.76
C ALA A 326 40.04 -11.59 -6.65
N HIS A 327 38.87 -11.03 -6.98
CA HIS A 327 37.77 -11.74 -7.65
C HIS A 327 37.45 -11.26 -9.07
N HIS A 328 38.11 -10.20 -9.55
CA HIS A 328 37.78 -9.50 -10.81
C HIS A 328 36.31 -9.00 -10.89
N LEU A 329 35.67 -8.82 -9.74
CA LEU A 329 34.29 -8.33 -9.63
C LEU A 329 34.22 -6.84 -9.93
N HIS A 330 33.94 -6.44 -11.17
CA HIS A 330 33.72 -5.05 -11.59
C HIS A 330 32.37 -4.48 -11.08
N CYS A 331 32.12 -4.54 -9.77
CA CYS A 331 30.84 -4.15 -9.14
C CYS A 331 31.06 -3.24 -7.93
N LYS A 332 30.13 -2.29 -7.70
CA LYS A 332 30.03 -1.53 -6.45
C LYS A 332 29.53 -2.44 -5.29
N PRO A 333 29.69 -2.07 -4.00
CA PRO A 333 29.24 -2.88 -2.88
C PRO A 333 27.76 -3.31 -2.97
N ASN A 334 26.85 -2.37 -3.27
CA ASN A 334 25.43 -2.68 -3.46
C ASN A 334 25.15 -3.62 -4.64
N ARG A 335 25.89 -3.49 -5.75
CA ARG A 335 25.81 -4.44 -6.87
C ARG A 335 26.23 -5.84 -6.46
N PHE A 336 27.18 -5.99 -5.53
CA PHE A 336 27.52 -7.30 -5.01
C PHE A 336 26.48 -7.85 -4.03
N ALA A 337 25.87 -7.01 -3.18
CA ALA A 337 24.73 -7.43 -2.37
C ALA A 337 23.58 -7.98 -3.25
N VAL A 338 23.28 -7.33 -4.39
CA VAL A 338 22.36 -7.89 -5.40
C VAL A 338 22.84 -9.25 -5.96
N GLN A 339 24.14 -9.42 -6.25
CA GLN A 339 24.66 -10.73 -6.71
C GLN A 339 24.58 -11.82 -5.62
N ALA A 340 24.75 -11.46 -4.35
CA ALA A 340 24.58 -12.38 -3.22
C ALA A 340 23.11 -12.79 -3.04
N ILE A 341 22.16 -11.85 -3.18
CA ILE A 341 20.72 -12.16 -3.21
C ILE A 341 20.39 -13.07 -4.40
N LYS A 342 20.86 -12.76 -5.61
CA LYS A 342 20.67 -13.61 -6.80
C LYS A 342 21.24 -15.01 -6.58
N ALA A 343 22.45 -15.13 -6.01
CA ALA A 343 23.06 -16.42 -5.69
C ALA A 343 22.25 -17.22 -4.66
N LEU A 344 21.72 -16.56 -3.61
CA LEU A 344 20.83 -17.19 -2.62
C LEU A 344 19.55 -17.71 -3.28
N LEU A 345 18.85 -16.87 -4.05
CA LEU A 345 17.63 -17.27 -4.78
C LEU A 345 17.90 -18.44 -5.76
N CYS A 346 19.02 -18.41 -6.50
CA CYS A 346 19.44 -19.50 -7.38
C CYS A 346 19.90 -20.78 -6.65
N ARG A 347 20.35 -20.70 -5.38
CA ARG A 347 20.53 -21.90 -4.54
C ARG A 347 19.18 -22.48 -4.17
N LEU A 348 18.28 -21.66 -3.64
CA LEU A 348 16.92 -22.02 -3.24
C LEU A 348 16.02 -22.48 -4.42
N GLN A 349 16.55 -22.58 -5.65
CA GLN A 349 15.86 -23.00 -6.88
C GLN A 349 14.75 -22.03 -7.32
N TRP A 350 14.91 -20.75 -6.95
CA TRP A 350 13.98 -19.66 -7.23
C TRP A 350 14.47 -18.75 -8.38
N ASP A 351 15.13 -19.34 -9.38
CA ASP A 351 15.62 -18.64 -10.59
C ASP A 351 14.51 -17.85 -11.30
N HIS A 352 13.26 -18.28 -11.18
CA HIS A 352 12.09 -17.58 -11.72
C HIS A 352 11.91 -16.18 -11.12
N VAL A 353 12.22 -15.97 -9.83
CA VAL A 353 12.20 -14.65 -9.17
C VAL A 353 13.29 -13.75 -9.77
N VAL A 354 14.49 -14.30 -9.92
CA VAL A 354 15.65 -13.61 -10.51
C VAL A 354 15.34 -13.15 -11.93
N LEU A 355 14.75 -14.03 -12.75
CA LEU A 355 14.34 -13.75 -14.12
C LEU A 355 13.17 -12.76 -14.21
N ALA A 356 12.20 -12.81 -13.29
CA ALA A 356 11.07 -11.87 -13.27
C ALA A 356 11.55 -10.43 -13.03
N MET A 357 12.36 -10.23 -12.00
CA MET A 357 12.99 -8.94 -11.66
C MET A 357 13.93 -8.44 -12.77
N GLU A 358 14.68 -9.34 -13.44
CA GLU A 358 15.59 -8.97 -14.54
C GLU A 358 14.83 -8.47 -15.78
N ARG A 359 13.70 -9.12 -16.15
CA ARG A 359 12.88 -8.74 -17.31
C ARG A 359 12.34 -7.31 -17.22
N LYS A 360 12.02 -6.84 -16.01
CA LYS A 360 11.53 -5.49 -15.74
C LYS A 360 12.64 -4.47 -15.41
N ARG A 361 13.88 -4.95 -15.23
CA ARG A 361 15.04 -4.17 -14.72
C ARG A 361 14.87 -3.68 -13.27
N ASP A 362 14.01 -4.33 -12.48
CA ASP A 362 13.76 -3.99 -11.08
C ASP A 362 15.03 -4.09 -10.22
N TRP A 363 16.00 -4.92 -10.64
CA TRP A 363 17.34 -4.99 -10.02
C TRP A 363 18.15 -3.68 -10.11
N ASP A 364 17.94 -2.84 -11.13
CA ASP A 364 18.61 -1.54 -11.23
C ASP A 364 17.99 -0.50 -10.27
N MET A 365 16.69 -0.60 -10.01
CA MET A 365 15.98 0.26 -9.04
C MET A 365 16.42 0.00 -7.59
N LEU A 366 16.78 -1.24 -7.26
CA LEU A 366 17.38 -1.62 -5.97
C LEU A 366 18.73 -0.96 -5.69
N LEU A 367 19.43 -0.46 -6.72
CA LEU A 367 20.75 0.16 -6.63
C LEU A 367 20.71 1.69 -6.48
N ARG A 368 19.52 2.30 -6.44
CA ARG A 368 19.32 3.74 -6.24
C ARG A 368 18.49 3.99 -4.98
N ALA A 369 18.96 4.88 -4.10
CA ALA A 369 18.31 5.16 -2.82
C ALA A 369 16.85 5.64 -2.96
N ASP A 370 16.55 6.41 -4.01
CA ASP A 370 15.22 6.98 -4.26
C ASP A 370 14.17 5.93 -4.66
N THR A 371 14.54 4.96 -5.50
CA THR A 371 13.63 3.90 -5.97
C THR A 371 13.71 2.59 -5.18
N GLN A 372 14.60 2.49 -4.20
CA GLN A 372 14.95 1.23 -3.54
C GLN A 372 13.75 0.57 -2.85
N HIS A 373 12.95 1.34 -2.11
CA HIS A 373 11.79 0.84 -1.38
C HIS A 373 10.72 0.25 -2.31
N VAL A 374 10.45 0.91 -3.45
CA VAL A 374 9.54 0.40 -4.50
C VAL A 374 10.02 -0.96 -5.01
N ALA A 375 11.32 -1.07 -5.30
CA ALA A 375 11.90 -2.29 -5.84
C ALA A 375 11.97 -3.45 -4.82
N VAL A 376 12.13 -3.14 -3.52
CA VAL A 376 11.98 -4.12 -2.43
C VAL A 376 10.53 -4.62 -2.33
N GLY A 377 9.54 -3.73 -2.48
CA GLY A 377 8.12 -4.13 -2.58
C GLY A 377 7.82 -5.01 -3.80
N LEU A 378 8.37 -4.67 -4.98
CA LEU A 378 8.22 -5.51 -6.18
C LEU A 378 8.84 -6.91 -5.98
N LEU A 379 10.02 -6.99 -5.35
CA LEU A 379 10.64 -8.27 -4.98
C LEU A 379 9.77 -9.07 -4.01
N ALA A 380 9.22 -8.42 -2.97
CA ALA A 380 8.31 -9.04 -2.02
C ALA A 380 7.06 -9.61 -2.70
N ARG A 381 6.45 -8.87 -3.63
CA ARG A 381 5.29 -9.30 -4.40
C ARG A 381 5.59 -10.54 -5.26
N VAL A 382 6.73 -10.55 -5.95
CA VAL A 382 7.15 -11.72 -6.76
C VAL A 382 7.41 -12.95 -5.88
N LEU A 383 7.98 -12.77 -4.67
CA LEU A 383 8.17 -13.86 -3.71
C LEU A 383 6.83 -14.38 -3.17
N CYS A 384 5.90 -13.51 -2.79
CA CYS A 384 4.60 -13.90 -2.24
C CYS A 384 3.75 -14.73 -3.21
N HIS A 385 3.76 -14.43 -4.50
CA HIS A 385 3.00 -15.24 -5.48
C HIS A 385 3.50 -16.69 -5.63
N VAL A 386 4.62 -17.08 -4.98
CA VAL A 386 5.21 -18.42 -5.13
C VAL A 386 5.63 -19.08 -3.81
N LEU A 387 5.87 -18.32 -2.72
CA LEU A 387 6.64 -18.77 -1.56
C LEU A 387 6.05 -18.34 -0.19
N ASP A 388 4.74 -18.48 0.03
CA ASP A 388 4.05 -18.00 1.25
C ASP A 388 4.77 -18.31 2.58
N PRO A 389 5.20 -19.56 2.89
CA PRO A 389 5.84 -19.86 4.18
C PRO A 389 7.19 -19.16 4.38
N PHE A 390 7.87 -18.80 3.29
CA PHE A 390 9.12 -18.04 3.32
C PHE A 390 8.85 -16.55 3.58
N CYS A 391 7.87 -15.97 2.88
CA CYS A 391 7.47 -14.58 3.08
C CYS A 391 6.97 -14.34 4.52
N SER A 392 6.19 -15.25 5.10
CA SER A 392 5.74 -15.12 6.50
C SER A 392 6.91 -15.12 7.48
N ARG A 393 7.92 -15.99 7.29
CA ARG A 393 9.14 -16.01 8.12
C ARG A 393 9.99 -14.73 8.00
N ILE A 394 9.95 -14.06 6.85
CA ILE A 394 10.56 -12.72 6.69
C ILE A 394 9.73 -11.67 7.41
N ALA A 395 8.41 -11.68 7.22
CA ALA A 395 7.49 -10.70 7.81
C ALA A 395 7.63 -10.65 9.34
N PHE A 396 7.57 -11.79 10.02
CA PHE A 396 7.74 -11.85 11.48
C PHE A 396 9.08 -11.30 11.98
N ARG A 397 10.14 -11.34 11.16
CA ARG A 397 11.44 -10.72 11.50
C ARG A 397 11.45 -9.21 11.29
N LEU A 398 10.80 -8.73 10.23
CA LEU A 398 10.65 -7.29 9.99
C LEU A 398 9.69 -6.61 10.98
N LEU A 399 8.73 -7.36 11.54
CA LEU A 399 7.84 -6.91 12.62
C LEU A 399 8.51 -6.83 14.00
N GLN A 400 9.67 -7.48 14.20
CA GLN A 400 10.38 -7.43 15.48
C GLN A 400 10.90 -6.00 15.73
N PRO A 401 10.77 -5.44 16.95
CA PRO A 401 11.16 -4.05 17.22
C PRO A 401 12.64 -3.78 16.93
N GLN A 402 12.90 -3.08 15.82
CA GLN A 402 14.21 -2.51 15.53
C GLN A 402 14.43 -1.25 16.39
N SER A 403 15.69 -0.89 16.61
CA SER A 403 16.13 0.11 17.61
C SER A 403 15.53 1.51 17.44
N ARG A 404 15.65 2.33 18.50
CA ARG A 404 15.01 3.64 18.67
C ARG A 404 15.33 4.72 17.62
N GLU A 405 16.38 4.57 16.83
CA GLU A 405 16.79 5.49 15.77
C GLU A 405 16.24 5.00 14.44
N GLU A 406 15.57 5.85 13.65
CA GLU A 406 14.96 5.45 12.37
C GLU A 406 16.03 4.87 11.41
N PRO A 407 16.04 3.55 11.15
CA PRO A 407 17.08 2.96 10.31
C PRO A 407 16.85 3.32 8.84
N CYS A 408 17.92 3.42 8.05
CA CYS A 408 17.85 3.50 6.58
C CYS A 408 17.04 2.36 5.91
N TRP A 409 16.84 1.26 6.64
CA TRP A 409 16.06 0.08 6.29
C TRP A 409 14.55 0.20 6.52
N ASP A 410 14.08 1.22 7.24
CA ASP A 410 12.69 1.37 7.69
C ASP A 410 11.67 1.45 6.54
N LEU A 411 11.87 2.35 5.58
CA LEU A 411 10.97 2.50 4.43
C LEU A 411 10.98 1.26 3.49
N PRO A 412 12.13 0.68 3.12
CA PRO A 412 12.16 -0.61 2.41
C PRO A 412 11.52 -1.78 3.18
N SER A 413 11.67 -1.83 4.51
CA SER A 413 11.01 -2.85 5.36
C SER A 413 9.50 -2.75 5.28
N LEU A 414 8.96 -1.53 5.42
CA LEU A 414 7.53 -1.27 5.31
C LEU A 414 7.02 -1.64 3.91
N ALA A 415 7.77 -1.33 2.86
CA ALA A 415 7.44 -1.70 1.49
C ALA A 415 7.41 -3.22 1.27
N PHE A 416 8.34 -3.97 1.88
CA PHE A 416 8.29 -5.44 1.86
C PHE A 416 7.05 -5.94 2.62
N LEU A 417 6.86 -5.49 3.86
CA LEU A 417 5.79 -5.92 4.75
C LEU A 417 4.41 -5.76 4.11
N VAL A 418 4.10 -4.60 3.55
CA VAL A 418 2.79 -4.28 2.95
C VAL A 418 2.38 -5.24 1.84
N GLU A 419 3.33 -5.78 1.08
CA GLU A 419 3.07 -6.74 -0.01
C GLU A 419 2.76 -8.14 0.52
N VAL A 420 3.32 -8.52 1.68
CA VAL A 420 3.18 -9.85 2.27
C VAL A 420 2.04 -9.96 3.29
N LEU A 421 1.54 -8.84 3.84
CA LEU A 421 0.45 -8.80 4.83
C LEU A 421 -0.77 -9.65 4.48
N GLY A 422 -1.13 -9.74 3.20
CA GLY A 422 -2.31 -10.47 2.73
C GLY A 422 -2.23 -11.99 2.89
N GLY A 423 -1.03 -12.55 3.11
CA GLY A 423 -0.80 -13.98 3.34
C GLY A 423 -0.38 -14.34 4.77
N LEU A 424 -0.39 -13.38 5.70
CA LEU A 424 0.02 -13.62 7.09
C LEU A 424 -1.17 -14.09 7.95
N ASP A 425 -0.91 -15.01 8.88
CA ASP A 425 -1.76 -15.18 10.05
C ASP A 425 -1.46 -14.03 11.03
N LEU A 426 -2.46 -13.19 11.26
CA LEU A 426 -2.39 -11.99 12.10
C LEU A 426 -3.11 -12.16 13.45
N SER A 427 -3.52 -13.39 13.79
CA SER A 427 -4.22 -13.70 15.04
C SER A 427 -3.48 -13.18 16.27
N GLU A 428 -2.18 -13.46 16.37
CA GLU A 428 -1.30 -13.07 17.49
C GLU A 428 -0.64 -11.69 17.32
N CYS A 429 -0.23 -11.31 16.10
CA CYS A 429 0.58 -10.10 15.88
C CYS A 429 -0.21 -8.87 15.37
N GLY A 430 -1.51 -9.00 15.10
CA GLY A 430 -2.32 -7.97 14.45
C GLY A 430 -2.31 -6.61 15.15
N ASP A 431 -2.30 -6.58 16.49
CA ASP A 431 -2.28 -5.31 17.24
C ASP A 431 -0.93 -4.58 17.09
N SER A 432 0.20 -5.31 17.12
CA SER A 432 1.52 -4.75 16.86
C SER A 432 1.67 -4.23 15.43
N VAL A 433 1.05 -4.91 14.45
CA VAL A 433 0.99 -4.43 13.06
C VAL A 433 0.20 -3.11 12.99
N LEU A 434 -0.96 -3.02 13.65
CA LEU A 434 -1.78 -1.80 13.64
C LEU A 434 -1.12 -0.63 14.39
N GLU A 435 -0.41 -0.89 15.50
CA GLU A 435 0.40 0.11 16.19
C GLU A 435 1.53 0.63 15.29
N MET A 436 2.24 -0.26 14.61
CA MET A 436 3.26 0.10 13.63
C MET A 436 2.68 0.95 12.49
N MET A 437 1.55 0.56 11.89
CA MET A 437 0.87 1.38 10.88
C MET A 437 0.46 2.75 11.43
N SER A 438 -0.05 2.81 12.67
CA SER A 438 -0.42 4.07 13.34
C SER A 438 0.76 5.03 13.46
N ARG A 439 1.97 4.52 13.76
CA ARG A 439 3.19 5.34 13.79
C ARG A 439 3.53 5.88 12.41
N TYR A 440 3.49 5.05 11.37
CA TYR A 440 3.82 5.47 10.00
C TYR A 440 2.80 6.43 9.38
N LEU A 441 1.50 6.34 9.73
CA LEU A 441 0.49 7.33 9.33
C LEU A 441 0.82 8.75 9.82
N ARG A 442 1.53 8.88 10.95
CA ARG A 442 1.94 10.17 11.55
C ARG A 442 3.31 10.65 11.05
N SER A 443 3.95 9.93 10.12
CA SER A 443 5.25 10.33 9.60
C SER A 443 5.14 11.48 8.59
N GLU A 444 6.08 12.43 8.67
CA GLU A 444 6.21 13.50 7.67
C GLU A 444 6.54 12.94 6.27
N CYS A 445 7.20 11.77 6.20
CA CYS A 445 7.50 11.08 4.95
C CYS A 445 6.22 10.58 4.25
N ARG A 446 5.89 11.21 3.11
CA ARG A 446 4.75 10.86 2.24
C ARG A 446 4.68 9.37 1.90
N GLU A 447 5.81 8.75 1.54
CA GLU A 447 5.85 7.34 1.14
C GLU A 447 5.63 6.38 2.32
N ARG A 448 6.03 6.75 3.55
CA ARG A 448 5.64 5.99 4.75
C ARG A 448 4.12 6.04 4.98
N ARG A 449 3.48 7.22 4.86
CA ARG A 449 2.02 7.36 5.00
C ARG A 449 1.28 6.54 3.93
N ARG A 450 1.70 6.62 2.67
CA ARG A 450 1.15 5.86 1.53
C ARG A 450 1.25 4.35 1.74
N LEU A 451 2.44 3.85 2.09
CA LEU A 451 2.63 2.42 2.33
C LEU A 451 1.83 1.95 3.55
N ALA A 452 1.77 2.73 4.63
CA ALA A 452 0.95 2.40 5.79
C ALA A 452 -0.54 2.30 5.44
N LEU A 453 -1.09 3.28 4.71
CA LEU A 453 -2.46 3.24 4.21
C LEU A 453 -2.70 2.04 3.28
N ARG A 454 -1.79 1.76 2.36
CA ARG A 454 -1.88 0.57 1.49
C ARG A 454 -1.89 -0.72 2.31
N GLY A 455 -1.10 -0.80 3.38
CA GLY A 455 -1.15 -1.86 4.38
C GLY A 455 -2.53 -1.97 5.04
N LEU A 456 -3.09 -0.86 5.52
CA LEU A 456 -4.44 -0.84 6.11
C LEU A 456 -5.54 -1.26 5.10
N VAL A 457 -5.42 -0.91 3.81
CA VAL A 457 -6.33 -1.38 2.75
C VAL A 457 -6.25 -2.90 2.57
N VAL A 458 -5.07 -3.51 2.71
CA VAL A 458 -4.92 -4.97 2.70
C VAL A 458 -5.53 -5.59 3.95
N LEU A 459 -5.19 -5.08 5.14
CA LEU A 459 -5.66 -5.60 6.43
C LEU A 459 -7.18 -5.56 6.58
N THR A 460 -7.83 -4.48 6.15
CA THR A 460 -9.29 -4.31 6.28
C THR A 460 -10.14 -5.25 5.42
N LYS A 461 -9.52 -6.03 4.52
CA LYS A 461 -10.20 -7.12 3.81
C LYS A 461 -10.59 -8.26 4.77
N ASP A 462 -9.81 -8.49 5.82
CA ASP A 462 -10.15 -9.43 6.88
C ASP A 462 -11.14 -8.79 7.89
N PRO A 463 -12.28 -9.43 8.21
CA PRO A 463 -13.23 -8.90 9.18
C PRO A 463 -12.66 -8.71 10.60
N SER A 464 -11.68 -9.55 11.02
CA SER A 464 -11.12 -9.46 12.37
C SER A 464 -10.21 -8.23 12.51
N MET A 465 -9.38 -7.95 11.50
CA MET A 465 -8.53 -6.76 11.42
C MET A 465 -9.35 -5.49 11.18
N ALA A 466 -10.41 -5.56 10.38
CA ALA A 466 -11.34 -4.44 10.20
C ALA A 466 -12.01 -3.99 11.52
N ARG A 467 -12.40 -4.94 12.39
CA ARG A 467 -12.94 -4.64 13.74
C ARG A 467 -11.93 -3.93 14.64
N ARG A 468 -10.63 -4.23 14.50
CA ARG A 468 -9.54 -3.59 15.26
C ARG A 468 -9.21 -2.16 14.78
N MET A 469 -9.79 -1.68 13.68
CA MET A 469 -9.46 -0.38 13.07
C MET A 469 -10.00 0.85 13.83
N TYR A 470 -10.92 0.65 14.78
CA TYR A 470 -11.59 1.74 15.51
C TYR A 470 -10.64 2.80 16.13
N PRO A 471 -9.51 2.46 16.78
CA PRO A 471 -8.58 3.45 17.35
C PRO A 471 -7.92 4.36 16.31
N LEU A 472 -7.87 3.96 15.03
CA LEU A 472 -7.29 4.75 13.94
C LEU A 472 -8.31 5.66 13.25
N SER A 473 -9.60 5.55 13.57
CA SER A 473 -10.68 6.28 12.89
C SER A 473 -10.50 7.80 12.86
N GLN A 474 -9.99 8.40 13.94
CA GLN A 474 -9.73 9.84 14.01
C GLN A 474 -8.54 10.26 13.12
N SER A 475 -7.43 9.51 13.14
CA SER A 475 -6.28 9.78 12.27
C SER A 475 -6.59 9.54 10.79
N LEU A 476 -7.43 8.55 10.47
CA LEU A 476 -7.93 8.33 9.11
C LEU A 476 -8.88 9.44 8.65
N LEU A 477 -9.66 10.03 9.56
CA LEU A 477 -10.52 11.17 9.27
C LEU A 477 -9.69 12.45 8.99
N GLU A 478 -8.60 12.66 9.73
CA GLU A 478 -7.64 13.74 9.49
C GLU A 478 -6.95 13.63 8.13
N LEU A 479 -6.61 12.40 7.70
CA LEU A 479 -5.99 12.13 6.39
C LEU A 479 -6.93 12.33 5.20
N LEU A 480 -8.25 12.53 5.41
CA LEU A 480 -9.16 12.97 4.35
C LEU A 480 -8.92 14.43 3.92
N GLY A 481 -8.17 15.21 4.70
CA GLY A 481 -7.72 16.56 4.36
C GLY A 481 -6.26 16.66 3.90
N ASP A 482 -5.57 15.55 3.61
CA ASP A 482 -4.21 15.59 3.04
C ASP A 482 -4.25 16.09 1.58
N ALA A 483 -3.27 16.92 1.18
CA ALA A 483 -3.16 17.44 -0.19
C ALA A 483 -2.77 16.34 -1.21
N ASP A 484 -2.30 15.18 -0.75
CA ASP A 484 -2.05 14.02 -1.59
C ASP A 484 -3.34 13.23 -1.83
N GLY A 485 -3.96 13.42 -3.00
CA GLY A 485 -5.20 12.72 -3.38
C GLY A 485 -5.12 11.18 -3.31
N GLU A 486 -3.93 10.58 -3.33
CA GLU A 486 -3.74 9.13 -3.14
C GLU A 486 -3.73 8.71 -1.65
N VAL A 487 -3.35 9.61 -0.73
CA VAL A 487 -3.56 9.42 0.71
C VAL A 487 -5.06 9.50 1.03
N VAL A 488 -5.77 10.44 0.40
CA VAL A 488 -7.23 10.56 0.51
C VAL A 488 -7.93 9.32 -0.08
N SER A 489 -7.57 8.91 -1.31
CA SER A 489 -8.18 7.74 -1.99
C SER A 489 -8.03 6.46 -1.15
N MET A 490 -6.83 6.19 -0.62
CA MET A 490 -6.60 5.02 0.22
C MET A 490 -7.33 5.12 1.56
N SER A 491 -7.40 6.30 2.18
CA SER A 491 -8.16 6.51 3.43
C SER A 491 -9.66 6.23 3.23
N LEU A 492 -10.24 6.69 2.11
CA LEU A 492 -11.62 6.35 1.72
C LEU A 492 -11.81 4.83 1.51
N ARG A 493 -10.82 4.14 0.91
CA ARG A 493 -10.86 2.66 0.76
C ARG A 493 -10.77 1.93 2.10
N VAL A 494 -9.94 2.39 3.05
CA VAL A 494 -9.87 1.84 4.42
C VAL A 494 -11.23 1.95 5.10
N PHE A 495 -11.85 3.14 5.12
CA PHE A 495 -13.21 3.30 5.66
C PHE A 495 -14.21 2.41 4.93
N THR A 496 -14.19 2.40 3.59
CA THR A 496 -15.08 1.58 2.78
C THR A 496 -15.01 0.11 3.16
N ASN A 497 -13.81 -0.46 3.31
CA ASN A 497 -13.60 -1.85 3.71
C ASN A 497 -14.10 -2.13 5.13
N VAL A 498 -13.80 -1.26 6.11
CA VAL A 498 -14.31 -1.39 7.48
C VAL A 498 -15.85 -1.47 7.47
N LEU A 499 -16.51 -0.65 6.65
CA LEU A 499 -17.97 -0.65 6.51
C LEU A 499 -18.53 -1.79 5.64
N GLN A 500 -17.73 -2.68 5.04
CA GLN A 500 -18.27 -3.87 4.33
C GLN A 500 -18.82 -4.91 5.31
N HIS A 501 -18.23 -4.99 6.50
CA HIS A 501 -18.53 -6.01 7.49
C HIS A 501 -19.73 -5.55 8.34
N LYS A 502 -20.92 -6.10 8.07
CA LYS A 502 -22.21 -5.63 8.63
C LYS A 502 -22.28 -5.61 10.17
N ASP A 503 -21.44 -6.38 10.86
CA ASP A 503 -21.35 -6.40 12.32
C ASP A 503 -20.58 -5.20 12.89
N ILE A 504 -19.85 -4.45 12.05
CA ILE A 504 -19.07 -3.28 12.44
C ILE A 504 -19.96 -2.04 12.35
N LEU A 505 -20.73 -1.83 13.43
CA LEU A 505 -21.53 -0.63 13.58
C LEU A 505 -20.63 0.61 13.68
N VAL A 506 -20.90 1.61 12.84
CA VAL A 506 -20.34 2.95 13.04
C VAL A 506 -21.01 3.56 14.25
N SER A 507 -20.22 4.11 15.19
CA SER A 507 -20.77 4.88 16.30
C SER A 507 -21.69 6.00 15.77
N SER A 508 -22.80 6.24 16.46
CA SER A 508 -23.71 7.37 16.20
C SER A 508 -23.01 8.73 16.29
N THR A 509 -21.83 8.79 16.93
CA THR A 509 -20.96 9.98 17.00
C THR A 509 -19.88 10.06 15.92
N THR A 510 -19.54 8.95 15.25
CA THR A 510 -18.49 8.89 14.22
C THR A 510 -19.09 9.03 12.82
N ALA A 511 -20.26 8.43 12.56
CA ALA A 511 -20.90 8.49 11.25
C ALA A 511 -21.20 9.93 10.77
N PRO A 512 -21.71 10.86 11.62
CA PRO A 512 -21.94 12.24 11.19
C PRO A 512 -20.64 12.97 10.83
N LYS A 513 -19.57 12.81 11.63
CA LYS A 513 -18.27 13.44 11.37
C LYS A 513 -17.65 12.97 10.06
N LEU A 514 -17.74 11.67 9.79
CA LEU A 514 -17.26 11.11 8.52
C LEU A 514 -18.09 11.62 7.35
N ALA A 515 -19.43 11.66 7.49
CA ALA A 515 -20.30 12.21 6.45
C ALA A 515 -20.06 13.73 6.19
N GLU A 516 -19.78 14.53 7.23
CA GLU A 516 -19.37 15.94 7.09
C GLU A 516 -18.04 16.09 6.33
N ALA A 517 -17.03 15.26 6.64
CA ALA A 517 -15.77 15.26 5.90
C ALA A 517 -15.92 14.82 4.44
N LEU A 518 -16.81 13.85 4.16
CA LEU A 518 -17.08 13.36 2.81
C LEU A 518 -17.79 14.39 1.93
N LEU A 519 -18.65 15.25 2.50
CA LEU A 519 -19.25 16.36 1.74
C LEU A 519 -18.20 17.30 1.14
N LEU A 520 -17.14 17.59 1.89
CA LEU A 520 -16.03 18.43 1.38
C LEU A 520 -15.27 17.73 0.23
N LEU A 521 -15.25 16.39 0.23
CA LEU A 521 -14.63 15.58 -0.81
C LEU A 521 -15.53 15.32 -2.03
N PHE A 522 -16.73 15.90 -2.09
CA PHE A 522 -17.52 15.91 -3.33
C PHE A 522 -16.92 16.91 -4.34
N ASP A 523 -16.26 17.97 -3.87
CA ASP A 523 -15.70 19.04 -4.71
C ASP A 523 -14.19 18.90 -4.95
N HIS A 524 -13.61 17.72 -4.68
CA HIS A 524 -12.18 17.45 -4.82
C HIS A 524 -11.75 17.28 -6.29
N ASP A 525 -10.61 17.87 -6.70
CA ASP A 525 -10.12 17.90 -8.10
C ASP A 525 -10.08 16.53 -8.79
N SER A 526 -9.60 15.50 -8.07
CA SER A 526 -9.60 14.12 -8.57
C SER A 526 -11.00 13.52 -8.61
N SER A 527 -11.52 13.26 -9.82
CA SER A 527 -12.80 12.56 -10.02
C SER A 527 -12.85 11.15 -9.39
N TYR A 528 -11.70 10.49 -9.19
CA TYR A 528 -11.64 9.22 -8.47
C TYR A 528 -11.91 9.40 -6.96
N VAL A 529 -11.41 10.47 -6.35
CA VAL A 529 -11.69 10.79 -4.94
C VAL A 529 -13.16 11.16 -4.76
N ARG A 530 -13.75 11.95 -5.68
CA ARG A 530 -15.19 12.27 -5.69
C ARG A 530 -16.07 11.02 -5.82
N LEU A 531 -15.69 10.09 -6.71
CA LEU A 531 -16.40 8.82 -6.86
C LEU A 531 -16.37 8.01 -5.56
N LEU A 532 -15.19 7.86 -4.93
CA LEU A 532 -15.04 7.12 -3.68
C LEU A 532 -15.77 7.81 -2.51
N SER A 533 -15.76 9.14 -2.43
CA SER A 533 -16.41 9.88 -1.34
C SER A 533 -17.94 9.78 -1.42
N ILE A 534 -18.52 9.93 -2.62
CA ILE A 534 -19.97 9.76 -2.86
C ILE A 534 -20.42 8.32 -2.56
N LEU A 535 -19.69 7.31 -3.05
CA LEU A 535 -20.02 5.90 -2.77
C LEU A 535 -19.91 5.56 -1.28
N LEU A 536 -18.94 6.12 -0.55
CA LEU A 536 -18.82 5.95 0.89
C LEU A 536 -19.93 6.68 1.66
N PHE A 537 -20.38 7.84 1.17
CA PHE A 537 -21.46 8.62 1.76
C PHE A 537 -22.82 7.88 1.67
N ASP A 538 -23.18 7.36 0.49
CA ASP A 538 -24.36 6.48 0.33
C ASP A 538 -24.27 5.28 1.27
N LYS A 539 -23.09 4.66 1.33
CA LYS A 539 -22.86 3.51 2.19
C LYS A 539 -23.11 3.83 3.66
N ILE A 540 -22.55 4.93 4.18
CA ILE A 540 -22.75 5.35 5.59
C ILE A 540 -24.24 5.54 5.88
N MET A 541 -24.97 6.25 5.01
CA MET A 541 -26.41 6.46 5.14
C MET A 541 -27.20 5.14 5.26
N ASN A 542 -26.81 4.11 4.50
CA ASN A 542 -27.44 2.79 4.52
C ASN A 542 -27.08 1.91 5.75
N PHE A 543 -26.12 2.31 6.59
CA PHE A 543 -25.66 1.55 7.78
C PHE A 543 -26.12 2.13 9.13
N LEU A 544 -26.96 3.17 9.14
CA LEU A 544 -27.35 3.86 10.37
C LEU A 544 -28.43 3.12 11.17
N VAL A 545 -28.29 3.18 12.49
CA VAL A 545 -29.31 2.80 13.48
C VAL A 545 -30.06 4.05 13.95
N ASP A 546 -31.33 3.92 14.33
CA ASP A 546 -32.27 4.98 14.72
C ASP A 546 -31.67 6.15 15.54
N GLU A 547 -30.77 5.87 16.48
CA GLU A 547 -30.12 6.89 17.34
C GLU A 547 -29.24 7.88 16.55
N GLY A 548 -28.69 7.47 15.40
CA GLY A 548 -27.86 8.30 14.53
C GLY A 548 -28.63 9.16 13.51
N GLU A 549 -29.94 8.96 13.33
CA GLU A 549 -30.71 9.64 12.28
C GLU A 549 -30.73 11.17 12.41
N LYS A 550 -30.81 11.70 13.64
CA LYS A 550 -31.02 13.14 13.89
C LYS A 550 -29.88 14.03 13.40
N PRO A 551 -28.60 13.82 13.81
CA PRO A 551 -27.49 14.61 13.27
C PRO A 551 -27.33 14.39 11.76
N MET A 552 -27.54 13.15 11.28
CA MET A 552 -27.39 12.82 9.87
C MET A 552 -28.37 13.58 8.96
N LYS A 553 -29.63 13.79 9.37
CA LYS A 553 -30.62 14.50 8.54
C LYS A 553 -30.18 15.90 8.11
N LYS A 554 -29.42 16.63 8.93
CA LYS A 554 -28.87 17.94 8.55
C LYS A 554 -27.86 17.80 7.40
N ILE A 555 -26.92 16.87 7.56
CA ILE A 555 -25.84 16.58 6.59
C ILE A 555 -26.44 16.10 5.26
N LEU A 556 -27.42 15.21 5.32
CA LEU A 556 -28.16 14.73 4.14
C LEU A 556 -28.91 15.85 3.42
N CYS A 557 -29.57 16.77 4.15
CA CYS A 557 -30.16 17.96 3.52
C CYS A 557 -29.11 18.88 2.87
N GLN A 558 -27.90 18.97 3.43
CA GLN A 558 -26.79 19.72 2.84
C GLN A 558 -26.25 19.04 1.57
N SER A 559 -26.27 17.70 1.50
CA SER A 559 -25.81 16.91 0.35
C SER A 559 -26.66 17.06 -0.91
N LEU A 560 -27.94 17.44 -0.79
CA LEU A 560 -28.93 17.43 -1.89
C LEU A 560 -28.49 18.27 -3.10
N LEU A 561 -27.87 19.42 -2.87
CA LEU A 561 -27.45 20.33 -3.94
C LEU A 561 -26.13 19.89 -4.59
N PRO A 562 -25.02 19.65 -3.86
CA PRO A 562 -23.80 19.07 -4.43
C PRO A 562 -24.08 17.80 -5.26
N LEU A 563 -24.86 16.86 -4.71
CA LEU A 563 -25.22 15.63 -5.43
C LEU A 563 -26.05 15.91 -6.70
N PHE A 564 -26.97 16.88 -6.65
CA PHE A 564 -27.72 17.30 -7.83
C PHE A 564 -26.79 17.87 -8.91
N LEU A 565 -25.86 18.75 -8.55
CA LEU A 565 -24.89 19.33 -9.49
C LEU A 565 -23.99 18.25 -10.08
N HIS A 566 -23.43 17.36 -9.26
CA HIS A 566 -22.61 16.23 -9.74
C HIS A 566 -23.38 15.19 -10.57
N CYS A 567 -24.73 15.22 -10.64
CA CYS A 567 -25.46 14.43 -11.67
C CYS A 567 -25.15 14.89 -13.10
N HIS A 568 -24.55 16.07 -13.27
CA HIS A 568 -24.18 16.67 -14.56
C HIS A 568 -22.68 16.54 -14.90
N GLU A 569 -21.88 15.79 -14.12
CA GLU A 569 -20.45 15.59 -14.42
C GLU A 569 -20.20 14.91 -15.78
N ASP A 570 -19.10 15.30 -16.45
CA ASP A 570 -18.58 14.59 -17.63
C ASP A 570 -18.21 13.13 -17.30
N ASN A 571 -17.67 12.90 -16.09
CA ASN A 571 -17.36 11.57 -15.61
C ASN A 571 -18.65 10.82 -15.23
N GLN A 572 -19.14 10.04 -16.18
CA GLN A 572 -20.35 9.21 -16.06
C GLN A 572 -20.40 8.33 -14.79
N ARG A 573 -19.26 7.94 -14.21
CA ARG A 573 -19.25 7.16 -12.96
C ARG A 573 -19.61 8.03 -11.76
N VAL A 574 -19.08 9.25 -11.70
CA VAL A 574 -19.44 10.24 -10.68
C VAL A 574 -20.90 10.64 -10.86
N ALA A 575 -21.35 10.94 -12.08
CA ALA A 575 -22.74 11.29 -12.37
C ALA A 575 -23.73 10.20 -11.92
N ASN A 576 -23.46 8.93 -12.26
CA ASN A 576 -24.31 7.80 -11.87
C ASN A 576 -24.26 7.53 -10.35
N ALA A 577 -23.08 7.57 -9.72
CA ALA A 577 -22.95 7.43 -8.27
C ALA A 577 -23.68 8.55 -7.52
N SER A 578 -23.57 9.79 -8.02
CA SER A 578 -24.24 10.96 -7.46
C SER A 578 -25.76 10.83 -7.56
N ARG A 579 -26.27 10.42 -8.72
CA ARG A 579 -27.71 10.20 -8.96
C ARG A 579 -28.31 9.11 -8.08
N GLU A 580 -27.62 7.98 -7.93
CA GLU A 580 -28.06 6.89 -7.02
C GLU A 580 -28.03 7.34 -5.55
N THR A 581 -26.96 8.03 -5.14
CA THR A 581 -26.85 8.59 -3.79
C THR A 581 -27.97 9.61 -3.52
N LEU A 582 -28.25 10.51 -4.47
CA LEU A 582 -29.31 11.51 -4.39
C LEU A 582 -30.70 10.87 -4.25
N LEU A 583 -30.94 9.73 -4.91
CA LEU A 583 -32.15 8.94 -4.75
C LEU A 583 -32.24 8.34 -3.33
N GLY A 584 -31.15 7.76 -2.82
CA GLY A 584 -31.08 7.25 -1.44
C GLY A 584 -31.29 8.35 -0.39
N VAL A 585 -30.71 9.53 -0.59
CA VAL A 585 -30.89 10.71 0.28
C VAL A 585 -32.36 11.14 0.28
N ALA A 586 -33.01 11.24 -0.89
CA ALA A 586 -34.43 11.58 -1.00
C ALA A 586 -35.34 10.53 -0.33
N GLU A 587 -34.95 9.24 -0.37
CA GLU A 587 -35.62 8.14 0.33
C GLU A 587 -35.48 8.26 1.86
N PHE A 588 -34.26 8.45 2.37
CA PHE A 588 -33.96 8.60 3.79
C PHE A 588 -34.67 9.81 4.40
N LEU A 589 -34.62 10.96 3.71
CA LEU A 589 -35.32 12.19 4.09
C LEU A 589 -36.85 12.13 3.87
N LYS A 590 -37.38 11.03 3.31
CA LYS A 590 -38.80 10.80 3.01
C LYS A 590 -39.41 11.85 2.05
N LYS A 591 -38.57 12.50 1.23
CA LYS A 591 -38.96 13.51 0.23
C LYS A 591 -39.58 12.84 -1.02
N ARG A 592 -40.86 12.48 -0.90
CA ARG A 592 -41.61 11.71 -1.91
C ARG A 592 -41.66 12.35 -3.30
N ASN A 593 -41.67 13.67 -3.41
CA ASN A 593 -41.74 14.37 -4.70
C ASN A 593 -40.38 14.27 -5.42
N LEU A 594 -39.30 14.64 -4.73
CA LEU A 594 -37.93 14.49 -5.22
C LEU A 594 -37.63 13.05 -5.69
N LYS A 595 -37.98 12.04 -4.87
CA LYS A 595 -37.87 10.61 -5.24
C LYS A 595 -38.58 10.28 -6.57
N LYS A 596 -39.80 10.78 -6.78
CA LYS A 596 -40.57 10.55 -8.02
C LYS A 596 -39.91 11.18 -9.25
N LEU A 597 -39.27 12.34 -9.10
CA LEU A 597 -38.60 13.04 -10.20
C LEU A 597 -37.32 12.32 -10.62
N LEU A 598 -36.50 11.87 -9.66
CA LEU A 598 -35.27 11.11 -9.92
C LEU A 598 -35.54 9.76 -10.62
N LYS A 599 -36.60 9.05 -10.20
CA LYS A 599 -37.06 7.81 -10.86
C LYS A 599 -37.62 8.02 -12.28
N LYS A 600 -37.98 9.25 -12.65
CA LYS A 600 -38.43 9.64 -14.00
C LYS A 600 -37.36 10.38 -14.81
N GLU A 601 -36.14 10.44 -14.29
CA GLU A 601 -35.00 11.14 -14.91
C GLU A 601 -35.21 12.67 -15.05
N GLN A 602 -36.18 13.26 -14.34
CA GLN A 602 -36.57 14.66 -14.49
C GLN A 602 -35.72 15.59 -13.61
N LEU A 603 -34.40 15.61 -13.85
CA LEU A 603 -33.43 16.41 -13.09
C LEU A 603 -33.73 17.92 -13.13
N SER A 604 -34.14 18.47 -14.28
CA SER A 604 -34.50 19.89 -14.38
C SER A 604 -35.62 20.30 -13.40
N LYS A 605 -36.64 19.46 -13.24
CA LYS A 605 -37.74 19.67 -12.29
C LYS A 605 -37.37 19.35 -10.84
N PHE A 606 -36.32 18.56 -10.61
CA PHE A 606 -35.83 18.25 -9.27
C PHE A 606 -35.40 19.52 -8.55
N ALA A 607 -34.64 20.39 -9.23
CA ALA A 607 -34.18 21.65 -8.66
C ALA A 607 -35.33 22.62 -8.34
N GLU A 608 -36.37 22.71 -9.19
CA GLU A 608 -37.57 23.52 -8.89
C GLU A 608 -38.30 22.99 -7.65
N CYS A 609 -38.46 21.67 -7.56
CA CYS A 609 -39.10 21.02 -6.41
C CYS A 609 -38.27 21.16 -5.12
N LEU A 610 -36.94 21.12 -5.20
CA LEU A 610 -36.04 21.30 -4.07
C LEU A 610 -36.17 22.69 -3.47
N LEU A 611 -36.16 23.73 -4.32
CA LEU A 611 -36.32 25.12 -3.92
C LEU A 611 -37.74 25.43 -3.42
N ALA A 612 -38.78 24.83 -4.02
CA ALA A 612 -40.16 24.98 -3.54
C ALA A 612 -40.37 24.35 -2.14
N GLU A 613 -39.76 23.20 -1.86
CA GLU A 613 -39.84 22.53 -0.54
C GLU A 613 -39.02 23.22 0.56
N ASP A 614 -38.02 24.04 0.22
CA ASP A 614 -37.07 24.66 1.16
C ASP A 614 -36.75 26.13 0.80
N SER A 615 -37.79 26.89 0.43
CA SER A 615 -37.65 28.27 -0.08
C SER A 615 -37.01 29.24 0.91
N SER A 616 -37.13 28.99 2.22
CA SER A 616 -36.44 29.74 3.28
C SER A 616 -34.91 29.62 3.22
N SER A 617 -34.39 28.57 2.59
CA SER A 617 -32.96 28.29 2.47
C SER A 617 -32.40 28.65 1.09
N ALA A 618 -33.18 29.26 0.19
CA ALA A 618 -32.78 29.58 -1.19
C ALA A 618 -31.44 30.36 -1.25
N ALA A 619 -31.24 31.32 -0.35
CA ALA A 619 -30.00 32.09 -0.24
C ALA A 619 -28.78 31.24 0.14
N GLU A 620 -28.97 30.22 0.97
CA GLU A 620 -27.93 29.30 1.41
C GLU A 620 -27.62 28.26 0.32
N HIS A 621 -28.64 27.79 -0.41
CA HIS A 621 -28.45 26.98 -1.61
C HIS A 621 -27.69 27.77 -2.71
N LEU A 622 -27.98 29.07 -2.89
CA LEU A 622 -27.20 29.94 -3.78
C LEU A 622 -25.72 30.03 -3.39
N ARG A 623 -25.41 30.25 -2.10
CA ARG A 623 -23.99 30.25 -1.65
C ARG A 623 -23.27 28.95 -1.95
N ARG A 624 -23.95 27.81 -1.75
CA ARG A 624 -23.36 26.49 -2.03
C ARG A 624 -23.21 26.21 -3.52
N ALA A 625 -24.04 26.80 -4.38
CA ALA A 625 -23.87 26.73 -5.83
C ALA A 625 -22.71 27.62 -6.34
N LEU A 626 -22.28 28.63 -5.57
CA LEU A 626 -21.29 29.64 -6.01
C LEU A 626 -19.96 29.06 -6.50
N PRO A 627 -19.30 28.11 -5.81
CA PRO A 627 -18.02 27.55 -6.26
C PRO A 627 -18.10 26.83 -7.61
N TYR A 628 -19.28 26.28 -7.95
CA TYR A 628 -19.47 25.52 -9.20
C TYR A 628 -19.49 26.42 -10.44
N LEU A 629 -19.70 27.75 -10.29
CA LEU A 629 -19.51 28.70 -11.40
C LEU A 629 -18.05 28.76 -11.87
N GLN A 630 -17.09 28.45 -10.99
CA GLN A 630 -15.66 28.41 -11.31
C GLN A 630 -15.19 26.99 -11.68
N SER A 631 -16.12 26.06 -11.93
CA SER A 631 -15.76 24.69 -12.28
C SER A 631 -15.12 24.60 -13.67
N PRO A 632 -14.04 23.80 -13.85
CA PRO A 632 -13.48 23.56 -15.18
C PRO A 632 -14.44 22.78 -16.11
N GLN A 633 -15.44 22.07 -15.56
CA GLN A 633 -16.46 21.36 -16.33
C GLN A 633 -17.59 22.31 -16.73
N GLU A 634 -17.77 22.57 -18.02
CA GLU A 634 -18.88 23.38 -18.57
C GLU A 634 -20.26 22.85 -18.13
N PRO A 635 -20.55 21.53 -18.11
CA PRO A 635 -21.85 21.03 -17.64
C PRO A 635 -22.15 21.36 -16.17
N LEU A 636 -21.13 21.44 -15.31
CA LEU A 636 -21.30 21.85 -13.91
C LEU A 636 -21.58 23.35 -13.79
N ARG A 637 -20.86 24.19 -14.56
CA ARG A 637 -21.15 25.63 -14.62
C ARG A 637 -22.59 25.86 -15.08
N GLU A 638 -23.01 25.21 -16.17
CA GLU A 638 -24.35 25.37 -16.71
C GLU A 638 -25.45 24.89 -15.74
N ALA A 639 -25.24 23.75 -15.05
CA ALA A 639 -26.15 23.25 -14.03
C ALA A 639 -26.26 24.20 -12.82
N ALA A 640 -25.13 24.79 -12.38
CA ALA A 640 -25.09 25.77 -11.31
C ALA A 640 -25.84 27.05 -11.71
N VAL A 641 -25.56 27.62 -12.89
CA VAL A 641 -26.26 28.83 -13.38
C VAL A 641 -27.77 28.60 -13.50
N ARG A 642 -28.21 27.47 -14.07
CA ARG A 642 -29.63 27.07 -14.11
C ARG A 642 -30.26 27.00 -12.72
N PHE A 643 -29.59 26.36 -11.77
CA PHE A 643 -30.05 26.27 -10.39
C PHE A 643 -30.16 27.66 -9.73
N MET A 644 -29.18 28.53 -9.95
CA MET A 644 -29.18 29.88 -9.40
C MET A 644 -30.32 30.74 -9.94
N GLY A 645 -30.51 30.78 -11.27
CA GLY A 645 -31.60 31.52 -11.91
C GLY A 645 -32.99 31.13 -11.38
N MET A 646 -33.15 29.86 -11.00
CA MET A 646 -34.36 29.37 -10.33
C MET A 646 -34.44 29.79 -8.85
N ALA A 647 -33.34 29.70 -8.10
CA ALA A 647 -33.30 30.10 -6.69
C ALA A 647 -33.55 31.60 -6.48
N GLY A 648 -33.11 32.45 -7.41
CA GLY A 648 -33.36 33.91 -7.40
C GLY A 648 -34.84 34.30 -7.37
N ARG A 649 -35.74 33.42 -7.85
CA ARG A 649 -37.21 33.62 -7.78
C ARG A 649 -37.75 33.60 -6.35
N TYR A 650 -37.08 32.90 -5.42
CA TYR A 650 -37.54 32.69 -4.04
C TYR A 650 -36.96 33.70 -3.04
N LEU A 651 -35.99 34.52 -3.45
CA LEU A 651 -35.39 35.56 -2.61
C LEU A 651 -36.35 36.72 -2.35
N LYS A 652 -36.15 37.39 -1.21
CA LYS A 652 -37.00 38.46 -0.69
C LYS A 652 -36.30 39.82 -0.63
N GLY A 653 -35.04 39.89 -1.05
CA GLY A 653 -34.25 41.12 -1.11
C GLY A 653 -33.58 41.49 0.22
N GLN A 654 -33.33 40.53 1.11
CA GLN A 654 -32.56 40.81 2.31
C GLN A 654 -31.12 41.21 1.94
N PRO A 655 -30.41 42.07 2.70
CA PRO A 655 -29.05 42.52 2.36
C PRO A 655 -28.07 41.35 2.13
N VAL A 656 -28.24 40.28 2.91
CA VAL A 656 -27.46 39.05 2.82
C VAL A 656 -27.76 38.25 1.54
N GLU A 657 -28.99 38.30 1.03
CA GLU A 657 -29.38 37.68 -0.25
C GLU A 657 -28.81 38.50 -1.43
N LEU A 658 -28.94 39.82 -1.36
CA LEU A 658 -28.42 40.76 -2.36
C LEU A 658 -26.90 40.65 -2.52
N HIS A 659 -26.16 40.44 -1.43
CA HIS A 659 -24.71 40.21 -1.50
C HIS A 659 -24.36 38.92 -2.28
N VAL A 660 -25.04 37.81 -1.99
CA VAL A 660 -24.82 36.52 -2.69
C VAL A 660 -25.23 36.60 -4.17
N LEU A 661 -26.32 37.31 -4.48
CA LEU A 661 -26.70 37.61 -5.88
C LEU A 661 -25.61 38.38 -6.61
N THR A 662 -24.98 39.35 -5.95
CA THR A 662 -23.94 40.20 -6.55
C THR A 662 -22.69 39.37 -6.84
N GLN A 663 -22.23 38.56 -5.88
CA GLN A 663 -21.11 37.64 -6.08
C GLN A 663 -21.34 36.62 -7.20
N ALA A 664 -22.57 36.10 -7.33
CA ALA A 664 -22.93 35.20 -8.40
C ALA A 664 -22.95 35.88 -9.78
N LEU A 665 -23.42 37.13 -9.87
CA LEU A 665 -23.37 37.92 -11.11
C LEU A 665 -21.94 38.25 -11.53
N GLU A 666 -21.09 38.62 -10.57
CA GLU A 666 -19.64 38.83 -10.77
C GLU A 666 -18.99 37.54 -11.30
N ALA A 667 -19.13 36.42 -10.58
CA ALA A 667 -18.57 35.13 -10.98
C ALA A 667 -19.10 34.59 -12.34
N MET A 668 -20.36 34.86 -12.69
CA MET A 668 -20.89 34.54 -14.04
C MET A 668 -20.31 35.45 -15.13
N SER A 669 -19.93 36.70 -14.80
CA SER A 669 -19.28 37.62 -15.75
C SER A 669 -17.79 37.35 -15.97
N GLU A 670 -17.19 36.56 -15.10
CA GLU A 670 -15.78 36.12 -15.18
C GLU A 670 -15.60 34.78 -15.92
N ASP A 671 -16.67 34.14 -16.43
CA ASP A 671 -16.54 32.95 -17.28
C ASP A 671 -15.98 33.35 -18.65
N ASP A 672 -14.75 32.93 -18.97
CA ASP A 672 -14.10 33.12 -20.27
C ASP A 672 -14.85 32.44 -21.44
N SER A 673 -15.81 31.56 -21.13
CA SER A 673 -16.52 30.70 -22.09
C SER A 673 -18.01 30.50 -21.71
N PRO A 674 -18.81 31.58 -21.64
CA PRO A 674 -20.18 31.49 -21.18
C PRO A 674 -21.06 30.86 -22.25
N SER A 675 -21.82 29.82 -21.88
CA SER A 675 -22.84 29.23 -22.77
C SER A 675 -23.97 30.24 -23.04
N SER A 676 -24.75 30.03 -24.10
CA SER A 676 -25.93 30.86 -24.39
C SER A 676 -26.93 30.84 -23.22
N THR A 677 -27.09 29.68 -22.58
CA THR A 677 -27.88 29.51 -21.36
C THR A 677 -27.35 30.38 -20.21
N ASN A 678 -26.02 30.53 -20.08
CA ASN A 678 -25.42 31.37 -19.05
C ASN A 678 -25.79 32.85 -19.28
N LEU A 679 -25.59 33.37 -20.50
CA LEU A 679 -25.92 34.76 -20.85
C LEU A 679 -27.41 35.11 -20.63
N GLU A 680 -28.33 34.25 -21.07
CA GLU A 680 -29.78 34.43 -20.85
C GLU A 680 -30.13 34.50 -19.34
N ILE A 681 -29.55 33.60 -18.54
CA ILE A 681 -29.82 33.55 -17.11
C ILE A 681 -29.16 34.72 -16.39
N GLN A 682 -27.95 35.13 -16.78
CA GLN A 682 -27.26 36.29 -16.23
C GLN A 682 -28.09 37.57 -16.41
N GLU A 683 -28.74 37.75 -17.57
CA GLU A 683 -29.65 38.88 -17.79
C GLU A 683 -30.87 38.82 -16.85
N ILE A 684 -31.58 37.69 -16.79
CA ILE A 684 -32.76 37.48 -15.93
C ILE A 684 -32.39 37.68 -14.45
N PHE A 685 -31.23 37.19 -14.03
CA PHE A 685 -30.73 37.26 -12.67
C PHE A 685 -30.26 38.67 -12.30
N GLY A 686 -29.68 39.40 -13.26
CA GLY A 686 -29.33 40.81 -13.15
C GLY A 686 -30.57 41.71 -12.98
N GLN A 687 -31.59 41.51 -13.82
CA GLN A 687 -32.89 42.17 -13.69
C GLN A 687 -33.50 41.91 -12.30
N ARG A 688 -33.52 40.64 -11.86
CA ARG A 688 -34.03 40.25 -10.53
C ARG A 688 -33.24 40.88 -9.37
N CYS A 689 -31.92 41.03 -9.51
CA CYS A 689 -31.10 41.71 -8.51
C CYS A 689 -31.45 43.21 -8.42
N ALA A 690 -31.67 43.87 -9.56
CA ALA A 690 -32.08 45.27 -9.61
C ALA A 690 -33.48 45.50 -8.99
N GLU A 691 -34.46 44.64 -9.30
CA GLU A 691 -35.79 44.65 -8.66
C GLU A 691 -35.69 44.58 -7.14
N LEU A 692 -34.91 43.62 -6.62
CA LEU A 692 -34.79 43.38 -5.19
C LEU A 692 -34.03 44.51 -4.47
N ARG A 693 -33.00 45.11 -5.09
CA ARG A 693 -32.32 46.31 -4.56
C ARG A 693 -33.28 47.50 -4.47
N SER A 694 -34.07 47.75 -5.52
CA SER A 694 -35.09 48.80 -5.56
C SER A 694 -36.16 48.60 -4.49
N SER A 695 -36.71 47.39 -4.37
CA SER A 695 -37.72 47.04 -3.36
C SER A 695 -37.20 47.08 -1.92
N ALA A 696 -35.90 46.90 -1.71
CA ALA A 696 -35.26 46.96 -0.39
C ALA A 696 -34.85 48.40 0.03
N GLY A 697 -35.10 49.41 -0.81
CA GLY A 697 -34.75 50.81 -0.53
C GLY A 697 -33.26 51.13 -0.66
N PHE A 698 -32.47 50.24 -1.27
CA PHE A 698 -31.06 50.50 -1.56
C PHE A 698 -30.94 51.31 -2.87
N THR A 699 -30.78 52.63 -2.74
CA THR A 699 -30.11 53.43 -3.77
C THR A 699 -28.65 52.99 -3.87
N GLU A 700 -28.09 52.99 -5.09
CA GLU A 700 -26.69 52.62 -5.33
C GLU A 700 -25.72 53.42 -4.43
N PRO A 701 -24.76 52.75 -3.75
CA PRO A 701 -23.69 53.45 -3.04
C PRO A 701 -22.86 54.25 -4.03
N ARG A 702 -22.48 55.48 -3.70
CA ARG A 702 -21.63 56.29 -4.62
C ARG A 702 -20.16 55.89 -4.57
N SER A 703 -19.76 55.04 -3.63
CA SER A 703 -18.44 54.40 -3.60
C SER A 703 -18.47 53.05 -2.88
N GLN A 704 -17.42 52.25 -3.13
CA GLN A 704 -17.23 50.92 -2.55
C GLN A 704 -16.93 50.96 -1.04
N GLU A 705 -16.49 52.12 -0.52
CA GLU A 705 -16.23 52.37 0.91
C GLU A 705 -17.53 52.52 1.73
N GLU A 706 -18.54 53.22 1.18
CA GLU A 706 -19.88 53.36 1.79
C GLU A 706 -20.57 52.00 2.01
N TYR A 707 -20.32 51.04 1.11
CA TYR A 707 -20.85 49.68 1.19
C TYR A 707 -20.18 48.85 2.31
N GLN A 708 -18.86 49.00 2.51
CA GLN A 708 -18.17 48.31 3.61
C GLN A 708 -18.58 48.86 4.99
N GLU A 709 -18.86 50.16 5.10
CA GLU A 709 -19.26 50.76 6.37
C GLU A 709 -20.70 50.41 6.78
N THR A 710 -21.61 50.31 5.81
CA THR A 710 -22.99 49.83 6.07
C THR A 710 -23.02 48.35 6.47
N VAL A 711 -22.20 47.50 5.84
CA VAL A 711 -22.04 46.08 6.23
C VAL A 711 -21.49 45.93 7.67
N LYS A 712 -20.54 46.77 8.08
CA LYS A 712 -19.99 46.77 9.46
C LYS A 712 -21.00 47.16 10.56
N ARG A 713 -22.10 47.83 10.21
CA ARG A 713 -23.14 48.25 11.18
C ARG A 713 -24.26 47.21 11.39
N ALA A 714 -24.28 46.13 10.60
CA ALA A 714 -25.22 45.03 10.80
C ALA A 714 -24.77 44.10 11.95
N PRO A 715 -25.60 43.84 12.98
CA PRO A 715 -25.19 43.02 14.12
C PRO A 715 -25.07 41.55 13.73
N GLY A 716 -23.85 40.99 13.80
CA GLY A 716 -23.59 39.55 13.64
C GLY A 716 -22.39 39.16 12.78
N LEU A 717 -21.64 40.11 12.22
CA LEU A 717 -20.50 39.84 11.34
C LEU A 717 -19.15 39.95 12.04
N ASN A 718 -18.55 38.80 12.38
CA ASN A 718 -17.09 38.65 12.49
C ASN A 718 -16.67 37.67 11.39
N VAL A 719 -16.07 38.19 10.33
CA VAL A 719 -15.49 37.40 9.23
C VAL A 719 -14.11 37.96 8.91
N THR A 720 -13.08 37.29 9.42
CA THR A 720 -11.74 37.28 8.82
C THR A 720 -11.19 35.86 8.95
N GLY A 721 -10.88 35.27 7.80
CA GLY A 721 -10.51 33.85 7.71
C GLY A 721 -10.07 33.50 6.29
N ALA A 722 -9.07 34.22 5.77
CA ALA A 722 -8.35 33.84 4.56
C ALA A 722 -7.08 33.05 4.97
N PRO A 723 -6.69 31.99 4.25
CA PRO A 723 -5.56 31.15 4.64
C PRO A 723 -4.21 31.72 4.17
N GLY A 724 -3.18 31.59 5.03
CA GLY A 724 -1.78 31.51 4.60
C GLY A 724 -0.94 32.79 4.60
N THR A 725 -0.38 33.15 5.76
CA THR A 725 1.08 33.36 5.95
C THR A 725 1.42 33.34 7.44
N PRO A 726 2.62 32.87 7.84
CA PRO A 726 3.01 32.79 9.24
C PRO A 726 3.71 34.07 9.72
N ASP A 727 3.32 34.60 10.88
CA ASP A 727 4.27 35.35 11.71
C ASP A 727 3.94 35.26 13.20
N ALA A 728 4.97 35.33 14.04
CA ALA A 728 4.90 34.99 15.47
C ALA A 728 4.70 36.22 16.37
N GLY A 729 3.99 36.11 17.51
CA GLY A 729 3.69 37.34 18.28
C GLY A 729 3.03 37.33 19.66
N HIS A 730 3.12 36.24 20.46
CA HIS A 730 3.02 36.29 21.94
C HIS A 730 1.73 36.76 22.68
N SER A 731 1.55 36.16 23.86
CA SER A 731 0.80 36.65 25.03
C SER A 731 -0.74 36.60 25.02
N CYS A 732 -1.28 35.58 25.68
CA CYS A 732 -2.40 35.78 26.59
C CYS A 732 -2.19 34.95 27.86
N ALA A 733 -2.15 35.61 29.01
CA ALA A 733 -2.05 34.98 30.32
C ALA A 733 -3.44 34.71 30.92
N CYS A 734 -3.49 33.77 31.87
CA CYS A 734 -4.62 33.51 32.77
C CYS A 734 -5.93 32.98 32.13
N CYS A 735 -6.14 31.67 32.29
CA CYS A 735 -7.05 31.25 33.36
C CYS A 735 -6.67 29.88 33.93
N LYS A 736 -6.96 29.68 35.23
CA LYS A 736 -6.51 28.53 36.01
C LYS A 736 -7.55 27.40 36.00
N LEU A 737 -7.04 26.17 36.08
CA LEU A 737 -7.76 24.96 36.54
C LEU A 737 -8.31 25.16 37.97
N PRO A 738 -9.31 24.36 38.37
CA PRO A 738 -8.99 23.10 39.06
C PRO A 738 -9.14 21.83 38.21
#